data_AF-A0A9J6ENL3-F1
#
_entry.id   AF-A0A9J6ENL3-F1
#
_cell.length_a   1.000
_cell.length_b   1.000
_cell.length_c   1.000
_cell.angle_alpha   90.00
_cell.angle_beta   90.00
_cell.angle_gamma   90.00
#
_symmetry.space_group_name_H-M   'P 1'
#
loop_
_entity.id
_entity.type
_entity.pdbx_description
1 polymer ?
#
loop_
_entity_poly.entity_id
_entity_poly.type
_entity_poly.pdbx_seq_one_letter_code
_entity_poly.pdbx_strand_id
1 'polypeptide(L)'
;MPSSRASTCFVPGCKGGYRSCSEKLSVFKAPKDLSRREQWARNIKRADKELTRDSVVCERHFDASFIERTYRHIINGEVVEIPRDCPRLSEDAVPTLFPDAPKYFTKKAPVKRKDRNICEQRGPAKKRQKPNSVSRQEPEAHVQQQEHEDSNVLPEVETSDAVHADAEVQRVCGNLRLPDETWNKLTFCSERDSALYGVCELEGEQVDHILLPKFVKFKANSSQQNSLCCFVYLRGKLHSQCTVSSPEEAQSVLDSTHALALCQGCGMRQYVLFAGNYFSAKCTYVCESGSCIHCKYLRKLVQNQMSRKRHSGGVYKRQKKLTNTRRSLRTAQKKLLNAERELAAMRQANQQIADEVLGARIKSLSEKQQMAVRACFEAATRKSTSGMLYEKEWILECVLLRMRSPKLYEQLRKQKVLILPSRTCLQRYTRSFKSGFGFNKAVFNALAIKTKDMDISSRHGGIIFDEMKLAEHFNVSAAGTVEGFVDLGKFTQEEDRTTPADHGMVMMFQPFQGDWTQILGVFSSKGNIKAEMLAKLLLEVILLSEQAGLFVDFVSCDGATWNRSLWRSFGIGASSVKTTCNVTHPVDPSRKLHFCSDFPHLVKCVRNSFVSTGFTTQDGRACVEDIEAAWEKDKSSLTLKAMPHITRVHIRPNSFEKMKVNLAFTLFSDEVLKGMFLFASDIDEISRSKLMPTVELVKRMSRLIAVITSRCPREGLRPSSEKVAELEAFLLFMDHWETAAKTAGGGFVRALQKLRQDTTDPDERWGSVQISPKSGHATQK
;
A
#
# COMPACT_ATOMS: atom_id res chain seq x y z
N MET A 1 25.54 1.61 -12.98
CA MET A 1 25.18 3.05 -12.91
C MET A 1 24.09 3.27 -11.88
N PRO A 2 24.33 4.06 -10.81
CA PRO A 2 23.27 4.50 -9.91
C PRO A 2 22.38 5.53 -10.62
N SER A 3 21.06 5.36 -10.59
CA SER A 3 20.13 6.38 -11.10
C SER A 3 20.24 7.65 -10.26
N SER A 4 20.38 8.81 -10.90
CA SER A 4 20.34 10.10 -10.22
C SER A 4 19.00 10.30 -9.51
N ARG A 5 19.03 10.84 -8.28
CA ARG A 5 17.81 11.09 -7.49
C ARG A 5 17.04 12.25 -8.15
N ALA A 6 15.85 11.98 -8.68
CA ALA A 6 14.94 13.03 -9.14
C ALA A 6 14.53 13.92 -7.96
N SER A 7 14.91 15.20 -8.01
CA SER A 7 14.55 16.21 -7.00
C SER A 7 13.34 17.06 -7.38
N THR A 8 12.95 17.06 -8.66
CA THR A 8 11.91 17.90 -9.23
C THR A 8 10.53 17.24 -9.19
N CYS A 9 9.49 18.02 -8.90
CA CYS A 9 8.11 17.54 -8.86
C CYS A 9 7.67 17.01 -10.24
N PHE A 10 6.97 15.87 -10.22
CA PHE A 10 6.46 15.20 -11.43
C PHE A 10 5.22 15.88 -12.02
N VAL A 11 4.48 16.67 -11.23
CA VAL A 11 3.19 17.25 -11.62
C VAL A 11 3.38 18.37 -12.66
N PRO A 12 2.64 18.37 -13.79
CA PRO A 12 2.69 19.44 -14.78
C PRO A 12 2.46 20.83 -14.16
N GLY A 13 3.20 21.83 -14.65
CA GLY A 13 3.15 23.23 -14.17
C GLY A 13 3.87 23.49 -12.84
N CYS A 14 4.09 22.48 -11.99
CA CYS A 14 4.67 22.68 -10.66
C CYS A 14 6.20 22.89 -10.70
N LYS A 15 6.65 24.02 -10.16
CA LYS A 15 8.08 24.36 -10.02
C LYS A 15 8.76 23.74 -8.79
N GLY A 16 8.04 22.97 -7.97
CA GLY A 16 8.58 22.39 -6.73
C GLY A 16 9.83 21.54 -6.97
N GLY A 17 10.91 21.83 -6.25
CA GLY A 17 12.20 21.13 -6.38
C GLY A 17 13.07 21.53 -7.58
N TYR A 18 12.65 22.52 -8.39
CA TYR A 18 13.51 23.19 -9.37
C TYR A 18 14.30 24.32 -8.70
N ARG A 19 15.50 24.64 -9.22
CA ARG A 19 16.34 25.76 -8.72
C ARG A 19 15.66 27.14 -8.79
N SER A 20 14.62 27.29 -9.61
CA SER A 20 13.83 28.51 -9.79
C SER A 20 12.63 28.62 -8.83
N CYS A 21 12.52 27.73 -7.84
CA CYS A 21 11.52 27.81 -6.78
C CYS A 21 12.17 28.31 -5.48
N SER A 22 11.68 29.44 -4.97
CA SER A 22 12.13 30.04 -3.70
C SER A 22 11.60 29.32 -2.45
N GLU A 23 10.57 28.48 -2.60
CA GLU A 23 9.88 27.79 -1.52
C GLU A 23 10.53 26.43 -1.23
N LYS A 24 10.97 26.19 0.02
CA LYS A 24 11.57 24.92 0.47
C LYS A 24 10.50 23.84 0.72
N LEU A 25 9.97 23.28 -0.36
CA LEU A 25 8.93 22.26 -0.34
C LEU A 25 9.47 20.84 -0.09
N SER A 26 8.79 20.11 0.78
CA SER A 26 8.94 18.67 1.00
C SER A 26 8.52 17.88 -0.25
N VAL A 27 9.29 16.85 -0.60
CA VAL A 27 9.03 15.98 -1.77
C VAL A 27 8.89 14.51 -1.37
N PHE A 28 7.83 13.87 -1.86
CA PHE A 28 7.48 12.49 -1.54
C PHE A 28 7.64 11.59 -2.77
N LYS A 29 8.27 10.42 -2.61
CA LYS A 29 8.37 9.42 -3.68
C LYS A 29 7.01 8.79 -4.01
N ALA A 30 6.81 8.45 -5.27
CA ALA A 30 5.65 7.67 -5.72
C ALA A 30 5.52 6.33 -4.95
N PRO A 31 4.30 5.82 -4.72
CA PRO A 31 4.09 4.54 -4.03
C PRO A 31 4.82 3.37 -4.70
N LYS A 32 5.33 2.45 -3.87
CA LYS A 32 5.88 1.16 -4.33
C LYS A 32 4.80 0.20 -4.80
N ASP A 33 3.57 0.33 -4.28
CA ASP A 33 2.41 -0.41 -4.74
C ASP A 33 1.92 0.11 -6.10
N LEU A 34 1.60 -0.82 -7.01
CA LEU A 34 1.16 -0.51 -8.37
C LEU A 34 -0.21 0.18 -8.37
N SER A 35 -1.18 -0.33 -7.61
CA SER A 35 -2.56 0.20 -7.58
C SER A 35 -2.61 1.65 -7.08
N ARG A 36 -1.89 1.97 -6.00
CA ARG A 36 -1.76 3.36 -5.51
C ARG A 36 -0.95 4.24 -6.48
N ARG A 37 0.08 3.71 -7.16
CA ARG A 37 0.84 4.48 -8.16
C ARG A 37 -0.02 4.81 -9.39
N GLU A 38 -0.85 3.87 -9.84
CA GLU A 38 -1.87 4.09 -10.88
C GLU A 38 -2.96 5.08 -10.43
N GLN A 39 -3.31 5.09 -9.14
CA GLN A 39 -4.23 6.08 -8.57
C GLN A 39 -3.62 7.49 -8.57
N TRP A 40 -2.34 7.63 -8.21
CA TRP A 40 -1.60 8.89 -8.33
C TRP A 40 -1.51 9.35 -9.80
N ALA A 41 -1.17 8.45 -10.72
CA ALA A 41 -1.09 8.77 -12.16
C ALA A 41 -2.46 9.23 -12.72
N ARG A 42 -3.56 8.54 -12.38
CA ARG A 42 -4.93 8.91 -12.78
C ARG A 42 -5.40 10.27 -12.25
N ASN A 43 -4.85 10.73 -11.11
CA ASN A 43 -5.13 12.06 -10.59
C ASN A 43 -4.28 13.15 -11.25
N ILE A 44 -2.99 12.88 -11.47
CA ILE A 44 -2.04 13.85 -12.08
C ILE A 44 -2.31 14.03 -13.58
N LYS A 45 -2.86 13.00 -14.26
CA LYS A 45 -3.29 13.02 -15.68
C LYS A 45 -2.23 13.53 -16.67
N ARG A 46 -0.99 13.09 -16.46
CA ARG A 46 0.13 13.38 -17.36
C ARG A 46 0.15 12.40 -18.52
N ALA A 47 0.19 12.90 -19.76
CA ALA A 47 0.17 12.09 -20.98
C ALA A 47 1.54 11.97 -21.67
N ASP A 48 2.42 12.95 -21.48
CA ASP A 48 3.78 12.99 -22.05
C ASP A 48 4.78 12.09 -21.29
N LYS A 49 4.44 11.64 -20.08
CA LYS A 49 5.35 10.89 -19.20
C LYS A 49 4.61 10.05 -18.16
N GLU A 50 5.03 8.79 -18.00
CA GLU A 50 4.51 7.87 -16.98
C GLU A 50 5.11 8.09 -15.58
N LEU A 51 4.31 7.80 -14.55
CA LEU A 51 4.71 7.93 -13.14
C LEU A 51 5.53 6.70 -12.69
N THR A 52 6.85 6.81 -12.75
CA THR A 52 7.77 5.76 -12.30
C THR A 52 7.87 5.69 -10.77
N ARG A 53 8.41 4.59 -10.22
CA ARG A 53 8.66 4.42 -8.77
C ARG A 53 9.68 5.44 -8.18
N ASP A 54 10.50 6.04 -9.05
CA ASP A 54 11.58 6.94 -8.67
C ASP A 54 11.22 8.42 -8.91
N SER A 55 10.02 8.68 -9.43
CA SER A 55 9.41 10.01 -9.52
C SER A 55 8.96 10.52 -8.14
N VAL A 56 9.00 11.84 -7.94
CA VAL A 56 8.57 12.52 -6.71
C VAL A 56 7.46 13.54 -6.95
N VAL A 57 6.64 13.80 -5.94
CA VAL A 57 5.58 14.81 -5.94
C VAL A 57 5.74 15.67 -4.68
N CYS A 58 5.68 17.00 -4.82
CA CYS A 58 5.82 17.90 -3.67
C CYS A 58 4.53 18.05 -2.85
N GLU A 59 4.66 18.55 -1.62
CA GLU A 59 3.57 18.66 -0.67
C GLU A 59 2.39 19.55 -1.10
N ARG A 60 2.59 20.54 -1.99
CA ARG A 60 1.52 21.38 -2.57
C ARG A 60 0.39 20.60 -3.27
N HIS A 61 0.58 19.31 -3.55
CA HIS A 61 -0.41 18.47 -4.23
C HIS A 61 -1.25 17.58 -3.31
N PHE A 62 -0.94 17.50 -2.02
CA PHE A 62 -1.64 16.69 -1.04
C PHE A 62 -2.43 17.57 -0.08
N ASP A 63 -3.57 17.07 0.40
CA ASP A 63 -4.26 17.71 1.52
C ASP A 63 -3.38 17.65 2.78
N ALA A 64 -3.30 18.75 3.53
CA ALA A 64 -2.45 18.84 4.72
C ALA A 64 -2.78 17.78 5.78
N SER A 65 -4.05 17.32 5.84
CA SER A 65 -4.49 16.22 6.72
C SER A 65 -3.83 14.87 6.41
N PHE A 66 -3.25 14.69 5.23
CA PHE A 66 -2.50 13.48 4.86
C PHE A 66 -0.98 13.58 5.11
N ILE A 67 -0.47 14.75 5.51
CA ILE A 67 0.97 15.01 5.75
C ILE A 67 1.26 14.95 7.26
N GLU A 68 1.80 13.82 7.71
CA GLU A 68 2.31 13.67 9.06
C GLU A 68 3.56 14.53 9.26
N ARG A 69 3.42 15.65 9.99
CA ARG A 69 4.54 16.49 10.47
C ARG A 69 4.97 16.20 11.91
N THR A 70 4.11 15.55 12.71
CA THR A 70 4.40 15.15 14.09
C THR A 70 4.38 13.62 14.26
N TYR A 71 5.08 13.13 15.27
CA TYR A 71 4.84 11.86 15.94
C TYR A 71 3.86 12.12 17.07
N ARG A 72 2.66 11.55 17.01
CA ARG A 72 1.67 11.62 18.09
C ARG A 72 1.80 10.37 18.97
N HIS A 73 2.24 10.54 20.20
CA HIS A 73 2.34 9.50 21.21
C HIS A 73 1.36 9.77 22.36
N ILE A 74 0.79 8.73 22.95
CA ILE A 74 0.05 8.84 24.20
C ILE A 74 0.99 8.41 25.32
N ILE A 75 1.25 9.30 26.28
CA ILE A 75 2.10 9.06 27.44
C ILE A 75 1.26 9.41 28.66
N ASN A 76 1.05 8.45 29.56
CA ASN A 76 0.24 8.61 30.79
C ASN A 76 -1.19 9.15 30.54
N GLY A 77 -1.75 8.91 29.35
CA GLY A 77 -3.07 9.42 28.93
C GLY A 77 -3.02 10.77 28.20
N GLU A 78 -1.94 11.55 28.33
CA GLU A 78 -1.75 12.79 27.61
C GLU A 78 -1.19 12.58 26.20
N VAL A 79 -1.53 13.48 25.28
CA VAL A 79 -1.16 13.39 23.86
C VAL A 79 0.06 14.29 23.59
N VAL A 80 1.24 13.67 23.51
CA VAL A 80 2.50 14.35 23.22
C VAL A 80 2.76 14.31 21.71
N GLU A 81 2.96 15.49 21.10
CA GLU A 81 3.26 15.63 19.68
C GLU A 81 4.68 16.16 19.44
N ILE A 82 5.56 15.29 18.91
CA ILE A 82 6.97 15.60 18.66
C ILE A 82 7.14 15.89 17.15
N PRO A 83 7.77 17.00 16.73
CA PRO A 83 7.98 17.28 15.31
C PRO A 83 8.88 16.23 14.61
N ARG A 84 8.65 16.01 13.31
CA ARG A 84 9.45 15.11 12.46
C ARG A 84 10.45 15.92 11.61
N ASP A 85 11.72 15.53 11.61
CA ASP A 85 12.77 16.10 10.74
C ASP A 85 12.46 15.94 9.23
N CYS A 86 11.64 14.94 8.90
CA CYS A 86 11.16 14.68 7.56
C CYS A 86 9.66 14.34 7.62
N PRO A 87 8.78 15.17 7.04
CA PRO A 87 7.35 14.86 6.93
C PRO A 87 7.11 13.55 6.18
N ARG A 88 5.96 12.91 6.43
CA ARG A 88 5.57 11.65 5.77
C ARG A 88 4.13 11.75 5.25
N LEU A 89 3.85 11.11 4.12
CA LEU A 89 2.48 10.87 3.67
C LEU A 89 1.89 9.62 4.33
N SER A 90 0.68 9.76 4.84
CA SER A 90 -0.15 8.68 5.37
C SER A 90 -0.49 7.60 4.33
N GLU A 91 -0.92 6.43 4.79
CA GLU A 91 -1.16 5.26 3.91
C GLU A 91 -2.35 5.42 2.94
N ASP A 92 -3.25 6.38 3.16
CA ASP A 92 -4.36 6.70 2.24
C ASP A 92 -4.05 7.89 1.28
N ALA A 93 -2.90 8.56 1.46
CA ALA A 93 -2.58 9.80 0.74
C ALA A 93 -2.60 9.65 -0.79
N VAL A 94 -3.26 10.60 -1.46
CA VAL A 94 -3.32 10.73 -2.92
C VAL A 94 -3.19 12.20 -3.31
N PRO A 95 -2.51 12.53 -4.43
CA PRO A 95 -2.43 13.90 -4.89
C PRO A 95 -3.79 14.31 -5.49
N THR A 96 -4.40 15.37 -4.96
CA THR A 96 -5.69 15.90 -5.44
C THR A 96 -5.74 17.43 -5.50
N LEU A 97 -4.68 18.11 -5.05
CA LEU A 97 -4.56 19.56 -5.16
C LEU A 97 -3.67 19.92 -6.34
N PHE A 98 -4.15 20.79 -7.21
CA PHE A 98 -3.45 21.24 -8.42
C PHE A 98 -3.61 22.77 -8.52
N PRO A 99 -2.88 23.54 -7.68
CA PRO A 99 -3.02 24.99 -7.62
C PRO A 99 -2.57 25.69 -8.91
N ASP A 100 -1.63 25.08 -9.62
CA ASP A 100 -1.06 25.59 -10.88
C ASP A 100 -1.89 25.14 -12.11
N ALA A 101 -3.14 24.70 -11.91
CA ALA A 101 -4.04 24.15 -12.92
C ALA A 101 -5.49 24.67 -12.75
N PRO A 102 -6.38 24.52 -13.76
CA PRO A 102 -7.76 25.00 -13.66
C PRO A 102 -8.51 24.45 -12.44
N LYS A 103 -9.30 25.30 -11.76
CA LYS A 103 -9.91 24.99 -10.44
C LYS A 103 -10.64 23.64 -10.37
N TYR A 104 -11.28 23.20 -11.45
CA TYR A 104 -12.01 21.92 -11.53
C TYR A 104 -11.13 20.65 -11.46
N PHE A 105 -9.81 20.77 -11.65
CA PHE A 105 -8.86 19.67 -11.44
C PHE A 105 -8.62 19.40 -9.94
N THR A 106 -8.71 20.45 -9.11
CA THR A 106 -8.48 20.35 -7.67
C THR A 106 -9.71 19.77 -6.95
N LYS A 107 -9.49 18.75 -6.13
CA LYS A 107 -10.51 18.16 -5.25
C LYS A 107 -9.99 18.11 -3.82
N LYS A 108 -10.55 18.95 -2.93
CA LYS A 108 -10.28 18.84 -1.49
C LYS A 108 -10.86 17.54 -0.95
N ALA A 109 -10.19 16.92 0.03
CA ALA A 109 -10.71 15.73 0.67
C ALA A 109 -11.96 16.06 1.53
N PRO A 110 -12.97 15.18 1.59
CA PRO A 110 -14.08 15.37 2.52
C PRO A 110 -13.57 15.22 3.95
N VAL A 111 -13.92 16.17 4.84
CA VAL A 111 -13.50 16.15 6.24
C VAL A 111 -14.01 14.86 6.91
N LYS A 112 -13.09 14.10 7.51
CA LYS A 112 -13.40 12.86 8.23
C LYS A 112 -14.33 13.19 9.40
N ARG A 113 -15.58 12.71 9.36
CA ARG A 113 -16.53 12.86 10.49
C ARG A 113 -15.93 12.22 11.74
N LYS A 114 -16.14 12.81 12.92
CA LYS A 114 -15.84 12.17 14.20
C LYS A 114 -16.55 10.81 14.24
N ASP A 115 -15.81 9.76 14.58
CA ASP A 115 -16.38 8.43 14.75
C ASP A 115 -17.44 8.46 15.87
N ARG A 116 -18.65 7.97 15.57
CA ARG A 116 -19.69 7.77 16.57
C ARG A 116 -19.44 6.43 17.25
N ASN A 117 -19.50 6.38 18.58
CA ASN A 117 -19.43 5.14 19.34
C ASN A 117 -20.63 4.24 18.98
N ILE A 118 -20.41 3.21 18.16
CA ILE A 118 -21.41 2.18 17.86
C ILE A 118 -21.26 1.07 18.90
N CYS A 119 -21.84 1.30 20.07
CA CYS A 119 -22.04 0.28 21.09
C CYS A 119 -23.47 0.35 21.66
N GLU A 120 -24.48 0.55 20.80
CA GLU A 120 -25.86 0.29 21.19
C GLU A 120 -26.82 0.10 20.00
N GLN A 121 -27.96 -0.52 20.31
CA GLN A 121 -29.16 -0.74 19.48
C GLN A 121 -29.12 -1.79 18.36
N ARG A 122 -30.32 -2.30 18.03
CA ARG A 122 -30.57 -3.55 17.30
C ARG A 122 -30.91 -3.28 15.82
N GLY A 123 -30.42 -4.12 14.91
CA GLY A 123 -30.59 -3.92 13.46
C GLY A 123 -31.88 -4.52 12.85
N PRO A 124 -32.45 -3.91 11.79
CA PRO A 124 -33.52 -4.48 10.98
C PRO A 124 -33.02 -5.37 9.83
N ALA A 125 -33.94 -6.00 9.10
CA ALA A 125 -33.69 -7.21 8.30
C ALA A 125 -33.13 -7.01 6.87
N LYS A 126 -32.59 -8.12 6.32
CA LYS A 126 -31.99 -8.26 4.98
C LYS A 126 -33.01 -8.03 3.85
N LYS A 127 -32.59 -7.38 2.76
CA LYS A 127 -33.19 -7.54 1.41
C LYS A 127 -32.19 -8.20 0.45
N ARG A 128 -32.71 -9.06 -0.44
CA ARG A 128 -31.94 -9.77 -1.48
C ARG A 128 -31.69 -8.87 -2.69
N GLN A 129 -30.55 -9.03 -3.36
CA GLN A 129 -30.33 -8.61 -4.74
C GLN A 129 -29.77 -9.80 -5.56
N LYS A 130 -30.10 -9.85 -6.85
CA LYS A 130 -29.58 -10.86 -7.79
C LYS A 130 -28.31 -10.34 -8.51
N PRO A 131 -27.37 -11.21 -8.89
CA PRO A 131 -26.24 -10.81 -9.71
C PRO A 131 -26.66 -10.56 -11.17
N ASN A 132 -25.92 -9.71 -11.87
CA ASN A 132 -25.95 -9.66 -13.33
C ASN A 132 -24.53 -9.38 -13.86
N SER A 133 -24.18 -9.94 -15.01
CA SER A 133 -22.81 -9.94 -15.53
C SER A 133 -22.81 -9.80 -17.05
N VAL A 134 -21.88 -9.03 -17.61
CA VAL A 134 -21.21 -9.29 -18.90
C VAL A 134 -20.12 -8.23 -19.12
N SER A 135 -18.96 -8.65 -19.63
CA SER A 135 -17.87 -7.79 -20.11
C SER A 135 -17.88 -7.71 -21.64
N ARG A 136 -17.37 -6.61 -22.22
CA ARG A 136 -17.10 -6.47 -23.66
C ARG A 136 -15.63 -6.12 -23.90
N GLN A 137 -15.07 -6.66 -24.99
CA GLN A 137 -13.86 -6.20 -25.67
C GLN A 137 -14.05 -6.44 -27.19
N GLU A 138 -13.33 -5.69 -28.02
CA GLU A 138 -13.37 -5.71 -29.49
C GLU A 138 -12.07 -6.31 -30.07
N PRO A 139 -12.01 -6.58 -31.39
CA PRO A 139 -10.94 -5.96 -32.20
C PRO A 139 -11.30 -5.65 -33.68
N GLU A 140 -10.32 -5.11 -34.43
CA GLU A 140 -10.41 -4.36 -35.71
C GLU A 140 -10.04 -5.17 -37.00
N ALA A 141 -10.19 -4.58 -38.21
CA ALA A 141 -9.42 -4.85 -39.47
C ALA A 141 -9.82 -3.90 -40.68
N HIS A 142 -8.96 -3.80 -41.72
CA HIS A 142 -8.96 -2.82 -42.86
C HIS A 142 -9.30 -3.35 -44.30
N VAL A 143 -9.24 -2.45 -45.33
CA VAL A 143 -8.93 -2.60 -46.80
C VAL A 143 -10.08 -2.29 -47.86
N GLN A 144 -9.77 -1.81 -49.09
CA GLN A 144 -10.66 -1.21 -50.17
C GLN A 144 -10.55 -1.91 -51.59
N GLN A 145 -10.80 -1.41 -52.84
CA GLN A 145 -11.15 -0.11 -53.53
C GLN A 145 -11.62 -0.26 -55.04
N GLN A 146 -11.83 0.86 -55.80
CA GLN A 146 -11.89 1.09 -57.29
C GLN A 146 -13.24 1.01 -58.13
N GLU A 147 -13.39 1.77 -59.26
CA GLU A 147 -14.62 2.38 -59.91
C GLU A 147 -15.24 1.69 -61.23
N HIS A 148 -16.00 2.20 -62.26
CA HIS A 148 -16.38 3.51 -62.94
C HIS A 148 -17.65 3.47 -63.94
N GLU A 149 -17.93 4.51 -64.80
CA GLU A 149 -19.16 4.85 -65.65
C GLU A 149 -18.89 5.18 -67.19
N ASP A 150 -19.70 5.65 -68.21
CA ASP A 150 -21.13 6.04 -68.60
C ASP A 150 -21.39 5.78 -70.17
N SER A 151 -22.13 6.37 -71.19
CA SER A 151 -23.08 7.50 -71.64
C SER A 151 -23.62 7.21 -73.13
N ASN A 152 -24.31 7.92 -74.11
CA ASN A 152 -25.14 9.16 -74.41
C ASN A 152 -25.78 9.19 -75.90
N VAL A 153 -26.59 10.23 -76.33
CA VAL A 153 -26.96 10.82 -77.72
C VAL A 153 -28.41 10.72 -78.36
N LEU A 154 -29.01 11.89 -78.73
CA LEU A 154 -30.34 12.16 -79.38
C LEU A 154 -30.43 13.54 -80.13
N PRO A 155 -31.26 13.71 -81.21
CA PRO A 155 -32.09 14.93 -81.49
C PRO A 155 -33.48 14.59 -82.19
N GLU A 156 -34.31 15.37 -82.96
CA GLU A 156 -34.38 16.72 -83.61
C GLU A 156 -35.85 17.09 -84.07
N VAL A 157 -36.11 18.23 -84.78
CA VAL A 157 -37.25 18.60 -85.75
C VAL A 157 -38.40 19.59 -85.32
N GLU A 158 -38.92 20.41 -86.29
CA GLU A 158 -40.03 21.45 -86.26
C GLU A 158 -41.13 21.23 -87.37
N THR A 159 -42.05 22.09 -87.89
CA THR A 159 -42.42 23.57 -87.99
C THR A 159 -43.99 23.71 -88.22
N SER A 160 -44.75 24.80 -88.56
CA SER A 160 -44.78 26.31 -88.51
C SER A 160 -46.13 26.88 -89.08
N ASP A 161 -46.72 28.00 -88.57
CA ASP A 161 -47.92 28.74 -89.09
C ASP A 161 -48.01 30.22 -88.56
N ALA A 162 -48.84 31.16 -89.11
CA ALA A 162 -48.84 32.61 -88.70
C ALA A 162 -49.98 33.65 -89.05
N VAL A 163 -51.00 33.45 -89.93
CA VAL A 163 -51.52 34.58 -90.81
C VAL A 163 -52.81 35.39 -90.44
N HIS A 164 -54.00 35.12 -91.01
CA HIS A 164 -55.16 36.07 -91.21
C HIS A 164 -55.89 36.58 -89.93
N ALA A 165 -55.34 36.30 -88.75
CA ALA A 165 -56.07 36.23 -87.47
C ALA A 165 -55.57 37.19 -86.37
N ASP A 166 -54.64 38.09 -86.68
CA ASP A 166 -54.08 39.15 -85.79
C ASP A 166 -55.17 40.09 -85.23
N ALA A 167 -55.96 40.72 -86.12
CA ALA A 167 -56.91 41.76 -85.75
C ALA A 167 -58.02 41.31 -84.76
N GLU A 168 -58.43 40.04 -84.83
CA GLU A 168 -59.48 39.50 -83.96
C GLU A 168 -58.94 39.18 -82.55
N VAL A 169 -57.69 38.72 -82.46
CA VAL A 169 -56.98 38.56 -81.19
C VAL A 169 -56.83 39.90 -80.47
N GLN A 170 -56.48 40.96 -81.20
CA GLN A 170 -56.33 42.30 -80.60
C GLN A 170 -57.65 42.85 -80.01
N ARG A 171 -58.82 42.48 -80.56
CA ARG A 171 -60.15 42.88 -80.03
C ARG A 171 -60.40 42.34 -78.62
N VAL A 172 -60.10 41.07 -78.37
CA VAL A 172 -60.41 40.38 -77.09
C VAL A 172 -59.25 40.48 -76.10
N CYS A 173 -58.01 40.35 -76.58
CA CYS A 173 -56.81 40.34 -75.75
C CYS A 173 -56.12 41.71 -75.64
N GLY A 174 -56.63 42.78 -76.25
CA GLY A 174 -55.98 44.09 -76.23
C GLY A 174 -55.72 44.63 -74.82
N ASN A 175 -56.74 44.56 -73.96
CA ASN A 175 -56.78 45.23 -72.64
C ASN A 175 -56.87 44.26 -71.44
N LEU A 176 -56.47 42.99 -71.59
CA LEU A 176 -56.45 42.02 -70.49
C LEU A 176 -55.44 42.43 -69.40
N ARG A 177 -55.83 42.23 -68.15
CA ARG A 177 -54.99 42.51 -66.97
C ARG A 177 -54.13 41.29 -66.66
N LEU A 178 -52.90 41.54 -66.23
CA LEU A 178 -51.98 40.50 -65.77
C LEU A 178 -52.41 40.09 -64.34
N PRO A 179 -52.59 38.78 -64.03
CA PRO A 179 -53.05 38.35 -62.70
C PRO A 179 -52.13 38.78 -61.54
N ASP A 180 -50.82 38.82 -61.77
CA ASP A 180 -49.81 39.39 -60.89
C ASP A 180 -48.60 39.91 -61.70
N GLU A 181 -47.58 40.44 -61.02
CA GLU A 181 -46.35 40.97 -61.62
C GLU A 181 -45.44 39.91 -62.28
N THR A 182 -45.69 38.62 -62.09
CA THR A 182 -44.91 37.52 -62.69
C THR A 182 -45.40 37.16 -64.09
N TRP A 183 -46.68 37.45 -64.40
CA TRP A 183 -47.25 37.28 -65.72
C TRP A 183 -46.80 38.38 -66.68
N ASN A 184 -46.44 37.99 -67.89
CA ASN A 184 -46.00 38.87 -68.97
C ASN A 184 -46.81 38.59 -70.24
N LYS A 185 -47.15 39.64 -71.00
CA LYS A 185 -47.67 39.50 -72.38
C LYS A 185 -46.47 39.35 -73.32
N LEU A 186 -46.38 38.20 -73.98
CA LEU A 186 -45.26 37.81 -74.83
C LEU A 186 -45.67 37.91 -76.30
N THR A 187 -45.00 38.80 -77.02
CA THR A 187 -45.29 39.12 -78.43
C THR A 187 -44.22 38.52 -79.33
N PHE A 188 -44.55 37.45 -80.06
CA PHE A 188 -43.61 36.78 -80.96
C PHE A 188 -43.72 37.37 -82.38
N CYS A 189 -42.61 37.81 -82.95
CA CYS A 189 -42.59 38.55 -84.23
C CYS A 189 -43.08 37.72 -85.44
N SER A 190 -43.08 36.39 -85.30
CA SER A 190 -43.48 35.40 -86.32
C SER A 190 -44.95 34.96 -86.24
N GLU A 191 -45.62 35.06 -85.09
CA GLU A 191 -47.01 34.58 -84.89
C GLU A 191 -47.96 35.73 -84.53
N ARG A 192 -48.17 36.66 -85.47
CA ARG A 192 -49.04 37.82 -85.24
C ARG A 192 -50.49 37.44 -84.97
N ASP A 193 -50.92 36.27 -85.41
CA ASP A 193 -52.28 35.76 -85.21
C ASP A 193 -52.56 35.15 -83.82
N SER A 194 -51.69 35.42 -82.84
CA SER A 194 -51.91 34.98 -81.46
C SER A 194 -51.34 35.92 -80.40
N ALA A 195 -52.00 35.98 -79.24
CA ALA A 195 -51.53 36.67 -78.05
C ALA A 195 -51.20 35.63 -76.98
N LEU A 196 -49.97 35.67 -76.47
CA LEU A 196 -49.48 34.74 -75.46
C LEU A 196 -49.24 35.50 -74.16
N TYR A 197 -49.71 34.94 -73.05
CA TYR A 197 -49.53 35.45 -71.70
C TYR A 197 -48.89 34.34 -70.87
N GLY A 198 -47.82 34.61 -70.14
CA GLY A 198 -47.15 33.56 -69.36
C GLY A 198 -46.37 34.09 -68.17
N VAL A 199 -46.19 33.21 -67.18
CA VAL A 199 -45.23 33.44 -66.11
C VAL A 199 -43.83 33.17 -66.66
N CYS A 200 -42.89 34.08 -66.46
CA CYS A 200 -41.50 33.94 -66.91
C CYS A 200 -40.57 33.63 -65.73
N GLU A 201 -39.87 32.50 -65.77
CA GLU A 201 -38.82 32.13 -64.82
C GLU A 201 -37.48 31.98 -65.58
N LEU A 202 -36.34 32.35 -64.99
CA LEU A 202 -35.01 32.13 -65.59
C LEU A 202 -34.46 30.76 -65.21
N GLU A 203 -33.87 30.01 -66.15
CA GLU A 203 -33.22 28.71 -65.84
C GLU A 203 -31.80 28.88 -65.29
N GLY A 204 -31.69 29.50 -64.12
CA GLY A 204 -30.44 29.73 -63.40
C GLY A 204 -29.91 31.16 -63.49
N GLU A 205 -28.60 31.34 -63.31
CA GLU A 205 -27.94 32.65 -63.21
C GLU A 205 -27.50 33.24 -64.57
N GLN A 206 -27.75 32.54 -65.68
CA GLN A 206 -27.46 33.02 -67.04
C GLN A 206 -28.77 33.32 -67.79
N VAL A 207 -28.79 34.43 -68.53
CA VAL A 207 -30.02 35.10 -69.01
C VAL A 207 -30.59 34.44 -70.29
N ASP A 208 -29.84 33.54 -70.92
CA ASP A 208 -30.10 33.08 -72.28
C ASP A 208 -31.32 32.15 -72.44
N HIS A 209 -31.89 31.63 -71.34
CA HIS A 209 -33.02 30.69 -71.36
C HIS A 209 -34.14 31.09 -70.37
N ILE A 210 -35.32 31.41 -70.91
CA ILE A 210 -36.54 31.72 -70.16
C ILE A 210 -37.47 30.50 -70.18
N LEU A 211 -37.85 30.03 -69.00
CA LEU A 211 -38.86 29.01 -68.80
C LEU A 211 -40.25 29.64 -68.68
N LEU A 212 -41.26 28.97 -69.24
CA LEU A 212 -42.68 29.29 -69.05
C LEU A 212 -43.36 28.15 -68.26
N PRO A 213 -43.46 28.25 -66.91
CA PRO A 213 -44.09 27.21 -66.08
C PRO A 213 -45.59 27.14 -66.31
N LYS A 214 -46.20 28.28 -66.67
CA LYS A 214 -47.58 28.45 -67.10
C LYS A 214 -47.61 29.46 -68.24
N PHE A 215 -48.36 29.15 -69.30
CA PHE A 215 -48.77 30.18 -70.27
C PHE A 215 -50.12 29.86 -70.88
N VAL A 216 -50.79 30.90 -71.38
CA VAL A 216 -52.07 30.86 -72.07
C VAL A 216 -51.87 31.51 -73.42
N LYS A 217 -52.12 30.77 -74.50
CA LYS A 217 -52.06 31.27 -75.88
C LYS A 217 -53.48 31.41 -76.42
N PHE A 218 -53.86 32.61 -76.81
CA PHE A 218 -55.11 32.89 -77.52
C PHE A 218 -54.79 33.05 -79.01
N LYS A 219 -55.43 32.28 -79.89
CA LYS A 219 -55.32 32.37 -81.35
C LYS A 219 -56.72 32.42 -81.95
N ALA A 220 -56.96 33.22 -82.99
CA ALA A 220 -58.31 33.35 -83.53
C ALA A 220 -58.82 32.02 -84.13
N ASN A 221 -60.12 31.78 -83.99
CA ASN A 221 -60.73 30.51 -84.35
C ASN A 221 -61.12 30.49 -85.83
N SER A 222 -60.29 29.86 -86.66
CA SER A 222 -60.56 29.66 -88.10
C SER A 222 -61.83 28.85 -88.41
N SER A 223 -62.51 28.28 -87.41
CA SER A 223 -63.80 27.57 -87.55
C SER A 223 -65.04 28.39 -87.15
N GLN A 224 -64.89 29.47 -86.38
CA GLN A 224 -66.00 30.34 -85.94
C GLN A 224 -65.52 31.78 -85.78
N GLN A 225 -65.93 32.66 -86.70
CA GLN A 225 -65.58 34.08 -86.67
C GLN A 225 -66.07 34.78 -85.39
N ASN A 226 -65.29 35.76 -84.94
CA ASN A 226 -65.50 36.55 -83.74
C ASN A 226 -65.27 35.79 -82.40
N SER A 227 -64.45 34.73 -82.42
CA SER A 227 -64.10 33.92 -81.24
C SER A 227 -62.62 33.49 -81.26
N LEU A 228 -62.00 33.35 -80.08
CA LEU A 228 -60.60 32.91 -79.94
C LEU A 228 -60.52 31.51 -79.32
N CYS A 229 -59.69 30.66 -79.92
CA CYS A 229 -59.24 29.42 -79.28
C CYS A 229 -58.15 29.75 -78.25
N CYS A 230 -58.47 29.50 -76.99
CA CYS A 230 -57.58 29.63 -75.84
C CYS A 230 -56.95 28.27 -75.50
N PHE A 231 -55.62 28.24 -75.36
CA PHE A 231 -54.84 27.06 -75.04
C PHE A 231 -54.01 27.30 -73.78
N VAL A 232 -54.29 26.56 -72.70
CA VAL A 232 -53.58 26.64 -71.43
C VAL A 232 -52.47 25.59 -71.39
N TYR A 233 -51.22 26.03 -71.28
CA TYR A 233 -50.03 25.18 -71.19
C TYR A 233 -49.41 25.27 -69.79
N LEU A 234 -49.04 24.11 -69.24
CA LEU A 234 -48.32 24.00 -67.97
C LEU A 234 -47.02 23.24 -68.24
N ARG A 235 -45.87 23.89 -68.00
CA ARG A 235 -44.51 23.35 -68.24
C ARG A 235 -44.36 22.69 -69.61
N GLY A 236 -44.69 23.45 -70.66
CA GLY A 236 -44.60 23.03 -72.06
C GLY A 236 -45.67 22.03 -72.53
N LYS A 237 -46.57 21.56 -71.66
CA LYS A 237 -47.64 20.62 -72.05
C LYS A 237 -49.02 21.26 -72.01
N LEU A 238 -49.80 21.08 -73.07
CA LEU A 238 -51.20 21.51 -73.11
C LEU A 238 -51.98 20.82 -71.99
N HIS A 239 -52.66 21.62 -71.17
CA HIS A 239 -53.46 21.19 -70.02
C HIS A 239 -54.96 21.23 -70.33
N SER A 240 -55.42 22.31 -70.97
CA SER A 240 -56.80 22.50 -71.42
C SER A 240 -56.85 23.42 -72.64
N GLN A 241 -57.94 23.31 -73.41
CA GLN A 241 -58.28 24.20 -74.51
C GLN A 241 -59.77 24.55 -74.40
N CYS A 242 -60.11 25.81 -74.64
CA CYS A 242 -61.49 26.31 -74.67
C CYS A 242 -61.64 27.44 -75.70
N THR A 243 -62.86 27.81 -76.04
CA THR A 243 -63.14 28.98 -76.89
C THR A 243 -63.65 30.12 -76.01
N VAL A 244 -63.16 31.35 -76.25
CA VAL A 244 -63.59 32.57 -75.57
C VAL A 244 -64.01 33.63 -76.60
N SER A 245 -65.05 34.40 -76.29
CA SER A 245 -65.68 35.37 -77.20
C SER A 245 -65.61 36.80 -76.66
N SER A 246 -65.51 36.97 -75.34
CA SER A 246 -65.38 38.25 -74.65
C SER A 246 -64.05 38.40 -73.85
N PRO A 247 -63.61 39.64 -73.54
CA PRO A 247 -62.44 39.88 -72.71
C PRO A 247 -62.58 39.34 -71.28
N GLU A 248 -63.79 39.34 -70.72
CA GLU A 248 -64.06 38.87 -69.36
C GLU A 248 -63.88 37.34 -69.24
N GLU A 249 -64.29 36.59 -70.27
CA GLU A 249 -64.02 35.15 -70.38
C GLU A 249 -62.51 34.88 -70.48
N ALA A 250 -61.80 35.64 -71.32
CA ALA A 250 -60.35 35.50 -71.47
C ALA A 250 -59.58 35.85 -70.17
N GLN A 251 -60.03 36.85 -69.42
CA GLN A 251 -59.48 37.19 -68.09
C GLN A 251 -59.70 36.05 -67.10
N SER A 252 -60.92 35.48 -67.05
CA SER A 252 -61.24 34.35 -66.18
C SER A 252 -60.34 33.13 -66.43
N VAL A 253 -59.94 32.87 -67.68
CA VAL A 253 -58.98 31.81 -68.01
C VAL A 253 -57.55 32.14 -67.56
N LEU A 254 -57.13 33.41 -67.60
CA LEU A 254 -55.83 33.83 -67.03
C LEU A 254 -55.80 33.66 -65.51
N ASP A 255 -56.80 34.19 -64.81
CA ASP A 255 -56.88 34.20 -63.35
C ASP A 255 -56.98 32.77 -62.80
N SER A 256 -57.82 31.93 -63.41
CA SER A 256 -57.93 30.50 -63.04
C SER A 256 -56.64 29.73 -63.35
N THR A 257 -55.92 30.04 -64.44
CA THR A 257 -54.59 29.45 -64.71
C THR A 257 -53.56 29.89 -63.68
N HIS A 258 -53.56 31.16 -63.25
CA HIS A 258 -52.71 31.66 -62.17
C HIS A 258 -52.97 30.89 -60.86
N ALA A 259 -54.22 30.53 -60.53
CA ALA A 259 -54.56 29.77 -59.33
C ALA A 259 -54.07 28.29 -59.32
N LEU A 260 -53.73 27.68 -60.46
CA LEU A 260 -53.35 26.25 -60.53
C LEU A 260 -52.01 25.95 -59.81
N ALA A 261 -52.04 25.25 -58.67
CA ALA A 261 -50.83 24.83 -57.96
C ALA A 261 -50.03 23.76 -58.74
N LEU A 262 -48.76 24.04 -59.08
CA LEU A 262 -47.92 23.14 -59.87
C LEU A 262 -47.28 22.01 -59.05
N CYS A 263 -47.28 20.82 -59.63
CA CYS A 263 -46.70 19.60 -59.08
C CYS A 263 -45.17 19.71 -58.89
N GLN A 264 -44.66 19.27 -57.74
CA GLN A 264 -43.23 19.26 -57.39
C GLN A 264 -42.46 18.00 -57.88
N GLY A 265 -43.06 17.17 -58.73
CA GLY A 265 -42.38 16.01 -59.33
C GLY A 265 -42.09 14.86 -58.37
N CYS A 266 -41.28 13.90 -58.82
CA CYS A 266 -40.85 12.74 -58.02
C CYS A 266 -39.48 12.95 -57.35
N GLY A 267 -38.63 13.84 -57.87
CA GLY A 267 -37.34 14.21 -57.27
C GLY A 267 -36.28 13.10 -57.28
N MET A 268 -36.35 12.13 -58.18
CA MET A 268 -35.31 11.11 -58.39
C MET A 268 -35.04 10.91 -59.87
N ARG A 269 -33.76 10.80 -60.24
CA ARG A 269 -33.29 10.70 -61.64
C ARG A 269 -33.78 9.41 -62.30
N GLN A 270 -34.87 9.46 -63.08
CA GLN A 270 -35.24 8.36 -63.98
C GLN A 270 -36.25 8.66 -65.09
N TYR A 271 -37.10 9.70 -65.00
CA TYR A 271 -38.07 10.06 -66.06
C TYR A 271 -38.34 11.57 -66.14
N VAL A 272 -38.63 12.05 -67.36
CA VAL A 272 -39.07 13.39 -67.81
C VAL A 272 -38.57 14.58 -66.97
N LEU A 273 -37.65 15.36 -67.56
CA LEU A 273 -37.05 16.55 -66.96
C LEU A 273 -37.83 17.83 -67.34
N PHE A 274 -37.97 18.76 -66.39
CA PHE A 274 -38.30 20.17 -66.63
C PHE A 274 -37.74 21.00 -65.47
N ALA A 275 -37.03 22.11 -65.72
CA ALA A 275 -36.46 22.99 -64.68
C ALA A 275 -35.68 22.21 -63.60
N GLY A 276 -34.73 21.36 -64.03
CA GLY A 276 -33.96 20.45 -63.16
C GLY A 276 -34.75 19.34 -62.43
N ASN A 277 -36.09 19.33 -62.51
CA ASN A 277 -36.97 18.44 -61.75
C ASN A 277 -37.45 17.24 -62.57
N TYR A 278 -37.57 16.08 -61.92
CA TYR A 278 -37.97 14.81 -62.55
C TYR A 278 -39.44 14.49 -62.29
N PHE A 279 -40.15 14.02 -63.32
CA PHE A 279 -41.58 13.77 -63.31
C PHE A 279 -41.94 12.36 -63.79
N SER A 280 -43.09 11.85 -63.34
CA SER A 280 -43.68 10.67 -63.98
C SER A 280 -44.15 11.04 -65.39
N ALA A 281 -43.97 10.16 -66.38
CA ALA A 281 -44.51 10.37 -67.73
C ALA A 281 -46.04 10.53 -67.77
N LYS A 282 -46.74 10.09 -66.70
CA LYS A 282 -48.18 10.33 -66.47
C LYS A 282 -48.44 11.44 -65.44
N CYS A 283 -47.59 12.47 -65.37
CA CYS A 283 -47.83 13.63 -64.51
C CYS A 283 -49.04 14.43 -65.00
N THR A 284 -49.89 14.87 -64.07
CA THR A 284 -51.01 15.80 -64.29
C THR A 284 -50.59 17.27 -64.29
N TYR A 285 -49.34 17.56 -63.93
CA TYR A 285 -48.71 18.88 -63.76
C TYR A 285 -49.34 19.81 -62.70
N VAL A 286 -50.64 19.69 -62.41
CA VAL A 286 -51.33 20.32 -61.27
C VAL A 286 -51.39 19.37 -60.06
N CYS A 287 -51.28 19.90 -58.85
CA CYS A 287 -51.62 19.22 -57.58
C CYS A 287 -51.81 20.23 -56.43
N GLU A 288 -52.90 20.09 -55.67
CA GLU A 288 -53.23 20.91 -54.48
C GLU A 288 -52.12 20.97 -53.42
N SER A 289 -51.31 19.91 -53.28
CA SER A 289 -50.18 19.89 -52.34
C SER A 289 -49.02 18.99 -52.77
N GLY A 290 -47.92 19.64 -53.14
CA GLY A 290 -46.63 19.02 -53.46
C GLY A 290 -46.66 18.22 -54.75
N SER A 291 -46.55 16.90 -54.67
CA SER A 291 -46.45 16.00 -55.84
C SER A 291 -47.78 15.31 -56.16
N CYS A 292 -48.15 15.19 -57.44
CA CYS A 292 -49.32 14.41 -57.86
C CYS A 292 -49.16 12.90 -57.57
N ILE A 293 -50.26 12.14 -57.61
CA ILE A 293 -50.28 10.72 -57.23
C ILE A 293 -49.32 9.86 -58.06
N HIS A 294 -49.19 10.12 -59.36
CA HIS A 294 -48.27 9.38 -60.23
C HIS A 294 -46.79 9.63 -59.89
N CYS A 295 -46.44 10.85 -59.46
CA CYS A 295 -45.09 11.18 -58.99
C CYS A 295 -44.82 10.60 -57.59
N LYS A 296 -45.81 10.63 -56.68
CA LYS A 296 -45.75 9.99 -55.35
C LYS A 296 -45.57 8.46 -55.49
N TYR A 297 -46.29 7.82 -56.42
CA TYR A 297 -46.18 6.38 -56.69
C TYR A 297 -44.82 6.00 -57.30
N LEU A 298 -44.34 6.72 -58.32
CA LEU A 298 -43.04 6.50 -58.93
C LEU A 298 -41.89 6.58 -57.91
N ARG A 299 -41.90 7.61 -57.03
CA ARG A 299 -40.93 7.76 -55.93
C ARG A 299 -40.88 6.50 -55.05
N LYS A 300 -42.04 5.95 -54.68
CA LYS A 300 -42.16 4.76 -53.83
C LYS A 300 -41.76 3.46 -54.56
N LEU A 301 -42.01 3.36 -55.86
CA LEU A 301 -41.64 2.20 -56.69
C LEU A 301 -40.11 2.08 -56.82
N VAL A 302 -39.41 3.19 -57.09
CA VAL A 302 -37.94 3.23 -57.15
C VAL A 302 -37.31 2.96 -55.79
N GLN A 303 -37.85 3.50 -54.70
CA GLN A 303 -37.45 3.15 -53.32
C GLN A 303 -37.58 1.64 -53.04
N ASN A 304 -38.68 1.01 -53.48
CA ASN A 304 -38.88 -0.43 -53.35
C ASN A 304 -37.87 -1.26 -54.16
N GLN A 305 -37.47 -0.82 -55.36
CA GLN A 305 -36.40 -1.48 -56.14
C GLN A 305 -35.04 -1.42 -55.43
N MET A 306 -34.68 -0.25 -54.88
CA MET A 306 -33.44 -0.09 -54.08
C MET A 306 -33.44 -0.98 -52.83
N SER A 307 -34.60 -1.12 -52.17
CA SER A 307 -34.76 -2.05 -51.04
C SER A 307 -34.55 -3.51 -51.45
N ARG A 308 -35.16 -3.96 -52.56
CA ARG A 308 -35.00 -5.34 -53.06
C ARG A 308 -33.53 -5.67 -53.40
N LYS A 309 -32.77 -4.76 -54.02
CA LYS A 309 -31.32 -4.93 -54.26
C LYS A 309 -30.50 -5.07 -52.97
N ARG A 310 -30.91 -4.44 -51.85
CA ARG A 310 -30.25 -4.61 -50.54
C ARG A 310 -30.52 -5.98 -49.90
N HIS A 311 -31.68 -6.58 -50.15
CA HIS A 311 -32.06 -7.85 -49.52
C HIS A 311 -31.40 -9.10 -50.14
N SER A 312 -31.19 -9.15 -51.46
CA SER A 312 -30.62 -10.33 -52.14
C SER A 312 -29.20 -10.68 -51.66
N GLY A 313 -28.31 -9.68 -51.56
CA GLY A 313 -26.94 -9.87 -51.05
C GLY A 313 -26.85 -10.27 -49.57
N GLY A 314 -27.91 -10.04 -48.78
CA GLY A 314 -27.96 -10.36 -47.37
C GLY A 314 -28.05 -11.86 -47.08
N VAL A 315 -28.74 -12.62 -47.93
CA VAL A 315 -28.96 -14.07 -47.74
C VAL A 315 -27.64 -14.84 -47.91
N TYR A 316 -26.90 -14.60 -48.99
CA TYR A 316 -25.62 -15.27 -49.25
C TYR A 316 -24.57 -14.96 -48.17
N LYS A 317 -24.47 -13.69 -47.73
CA LYS A 317 -23.57 -13.28 -46.63
C LYS A 317 -23.97 -13.93 -45.29
N ARG A 318 -25.28 -14.07 -44.99
CA ARG A 318 -25.75 -14.85 -43.83
C ARG A 318 -25.41 -16.34 -43.95
N GLN A 319 -25.64 -16.96 -45.11
CA GLN A 319 -25.36 -18.38 -45.34
C GLN A 319 -23.88 -18.70 -45.12
N LYS A 320 -22.97 -17.90 -45.70
CA LYS A 320 -21.50 -18.05 -45.54
C LYS A 320 -21.02 -17.78 -44.12
N LYS A 321 -21.64 -16.84 -43.38
CA LYS A 321 -21.35 -16.63 -41.95
C LYS A 321 -21.85 -17.80 -41.09
N LEU A 322 -23.01 -18.37 -41.41
CA LEU A 322 -23.58 -19.52 -40.69
C LEU A 322 -22.76 -20.80 -40.90
N THR A 323 -22.28 -21.08 -42.12
CA THR A 323 -21.40 -22.23 -42.40
C THR A 323 -20.04 -22.06 -41.74
N ASN A 324 -19.43 -20.87 -41.77
CA ASN A 324 -18.20 -20.60 -41.03
C ASN A 324 -18.38 -20.76 -39.51
N THR A 325 -19.50 -20.31 -38.95
CA THR A 325 -19.82 -20.49 -37.52
C THR A 325 -20.02 -21.98 -37.18
N ARG A 326 -20.73 -22.74 -38.02
CA ARG A 326 -20.88 -24.20 -37.89
C ARG A 326 -19.54 -24.94 -38.02
N ARG A 327 -18.64 -24.50 -38.89
CA ARG A 327 -17.27 -25.06 -39.03
C ARG A 327 -16.44 -24.78 -37.78
N SER A 328 -16.47 -23.55 -37.26
CA SER A 328 -15.81 -23.17 -36.01
C SER A 328 -16.35 -23.97 -34.81
N LEU A 329 -17.67 -24.12 -34.69
CA LEU A 329 -18.32 -24.92 -33.66
C LEU A 329 -17.89 -26.40 -33.74
N ARG A 330 -17.87 -27.01 -34.92
CA ARG A 330 -17.36 -28.39 -35.10
C ARG A 330 -15.89 -28.52 -34.72
N THR A 331 -15.05 -27.54 -35.03
CA THR A 331 -13.64 -27.52 -34.59
C THR A 331 -13.53 -27.40 -33.07
N ALA A 332 -14.35 -26.55 -32.43
CA ALA A 332 -14.39 -26.40 -30.98
C ALA A 332 -14.89 -27.68 -30.28
N GLN A 333 -15.94 -28.32 -30.80
CA GLN A 333 -16.43 -29.61 -30.33
C GLN A 333 -15.39 -30.73 -30.48
N LYS A 334 -14.65 -30.78 -31.59
CA LYS A 334 -13.56 -31.75 -31.77
C LYS A 334 -12.38 -31.49 -30.82
N LYS A 335 -12.05 -30.23 -30.53
CA LYS A 335 -11.06 -29.87 -29.50
C LYS A 335 -11.54 -30.26 -28.10
N LEU A 336 -12.80 -30.03 -27.77
CA LEU A 336 -13.39 -30.44 -26.49
C LEU A 336 -13.35 -31.96 -26.33
N LEU A 337 -13.80 -32.71 -27.33
CA LEU A 337 -13.77 -34.19 -27.31
C LEU A 337 -12.34 -34.75 -27.18
N ASN A 338 -11.35 -34.12 -27.81
CA ASN A 338 -9.94 -34.49 -27.63
C ASN A 338 -9.47 -34.20 -26.19
N ALA A 339 -9.76 -33.02 -25.65
CA ALA A 339 -9.40 -32.66 -24.28
C ALA A 339 -10.11 -33.56 -23.24
N GLU A 340 -11.36 -33.97 -23.48
CA GLU A 340 -12.10 -34.93 -22.66
C GLU A 340 -11.45 -36.33 -22.70
N ARG A 341 -10.95 -36.77 -23.87
CA ARG A 341 -10.19 -38.02 -24.01
C ARG A 341 -8.83 -37.96 -23.33
N GLU A 342 -8.08 -36.88 -23.50
CA GLU A 342 -6.79 -36.65 -22.84
C GLU A 342 -6.97 -36.62 -21.31
N LEU A 343 -8.03 -35.96 -20.82
CA LEU A 343 -8.35 -35.88 -19.40
C LEU A 343 -8.88 -37.23 -18.84
N ALA A 344 -9.58 -38.04 -19.66
CA ALA A 344 -9.92 -39.42 -19.31
C ALA A 344 -8.66 -40.31 -19.25
N ALA A 345 -7.77 -40.23 -20.23
CA ALA A 345 -6.52 -40.99 -20.26
C ALA A 345 -5.59 -40.61 -19.09
N MET A 346 -5.46 -39.33 -18.77
CA MET A 346 -4.71 -38.87 -17.59
C MET A 346 -5.36 -39.34 -16.27
N ARG A 347 -6.70 -39.38 -16.18
CA ARG A 347 -7.38 -39.99 -15.01
C ARG A 347 -7.08 -41.48 -14.90
N GLN A 348 -7.14 -42.21 -16.00
CA GLN A 348 -6.92 -43.66 -16.03
C GLN A 348 -5.46 -44.02 -15.71
N ALA A 349 -4.49 -43.26 -16.24
CA ALA A 349 -3.08 -43.38 -15.87
C ALA A 349 -2.84 -43.04 -14.38
N ASN A 350 -3.47 -41.99 -13.85
CA ASN A 350 -3.38 -41.66 -12.43
C ASN A 350 -4.05 -42.71 -11.52
N GLN A 351 -5.10 -43.40 -11.99
CA GLN A 351 -5.70 -44.55 -11.28
C GLN A 351 -4.84 -45.82 -11.33
N GLN A 352 -3.87 -45.90 -12.26
CA GLN A 352 -2.89 -47.00 -12.32
C GLN A 352 -1.66 -46.75 -11.45
N ILE A 353 -1.45 -45.52 -10.95
CA ILE A 353 -0.44 -45.23 -9.93
C ILE A 353 -1.00 -45.68 -8.58
N ALA A 354 -0.56 -46.83 -8.09
CA ALA A 354 -0.93 -47.29 -6.76
C ALA A 354 -0.45 -46.29 -5.68
N ASP A 355 -1.28 -46.05 -4.66
CA ASP A 355 -0.96 -45.16 -3.54
C ASP A 355 0.35 -45.54 -2.83
N GLU A 356 0.74 -46.81 -2.88
CA GLU A 356 2.02 -47.32 -2.38
C GLU A 356 3.23 -46.66 -3.06
N VAL A 357 3.17 -46.44 -4.38
CA VAL A 357 4.24 -45.79 -5.16
C VAL A 357 4.33 -44.31 -4.81
N LEU A 358 3.19 -43.65 -4.60
CA LEU A 358 3.15 -42.27 -4.14
C LEU A 358 3.65 -42.14 -2.70
N GLY A 359 3.24 -43.05 -1.81
CA GLY A 359 3.70 -43.15 -0.43
C GLY A 359 5.20 -43.39 -0.32
N ALA A 360 5.77 -44.26 -1.17
CA ALA A 360 7.22 -44.49 -1.26
C ALA A 360 7.98 -43.21 -1.70
N ARG A 361 7.47 -42.48 -2.69
CA ARG A 361 8.05 -41.19 -3.10
C ARG A 361 7.93 -40.13 -2.01
N ILE A 362 6.82 -40.08 -1.27
CA ILE A 362 6.65 -39.18 -0.13
C ILE A 362 7.65 -39.51 0.99
N LYS A 363 7.89 -40.80 1.30
CA LYS A 363 8.88 -41.23 2.31
C LYS A 363 10.30 -40.73 2.06
N SER A 364 10.69 -40.44 0.80
CA SER A 364 12.00 -39.84 0.49
C SER A 364 12.13 -38.33 0.80
N LEU A 365 11.04 -37.67 1.19
CA LEU A 365 11.05 -36.26 1.61
C LEU A 365 11.25 -36.14 3.12
N SER A 366 11.78 -35.01 3.59
CA SER A 366 11.84 -34.72 5.04
C SER A 366 10.43 -34.67 5.64
N GLU A 367 10.28 -35.04 6.91
CA GLU A 367 8.96 -35.18 7.57
C GLU A 367 8.05 -33.96 7.34
N LYS A 368 8.58 -32.74 7.55
CA LYS A 368 7.83 -31.49 7.34
C LYS A 368 7.32 -31.31 5.90
N GLN A 369 8.09 -31.78 4.92
CA GLN A 369 7.65 -31.82 3.52
C GLN A 369 6.60 -32.91 3.30
N GLN A 370 6.70 -34.08 3.95
CA GLN A 370 5.67 -35.12 3.90
C GLN A 370 4.33 -34.58 4.43
N MET A 371 4.32 -33.90 5.58
CA MET A 371 3.13 -33.29 6.16
C MET A 371 2.52 -32.23 5.22
N ALA A 372 3.35 -31.34 4.66
CA ALA A 372 2.92 -30.33 3.70
C ALA A 372 2.31 -30.96 2.42
N VAL A 373 2.92 -32.01 1.90
CA VAL A 373 2.46 -32.74 0.71
C VAL A 373 1.17 -33.51 0.98
N ARG A 374 1.04 -34.18 2.14
CA ARG A 374 -0.23 -34.78 2.61
C ARG A 374 -1.35 -33.74 2.67
N ALA A 375 -1.09 -32.57 3.25
CA ALA A 375 -2.05 -31.47 3.28
C ALA A 375 -2.42 -30.95 1.87
N CYS A 376 -1.48 -30.93 0.92
CA CYS A 376 -1.78 -30.64 -0.48
C CYS A 376 -2.71 -31.68 -1.14
N PHE A 377 -2.48 -32.98 -0.92
CA PHE A 377 -3.35 -34.04 -1.44
C PHE A 377 -4.75 -34.04 -0.79
N GLU A 378 -4.85 -33.86 0.53
CA GLU A 378 -6.14 -33.79 1.22
C GLU A 378 -6.93 -32.53 0.79
N ALA A 379 -6.27 -31.40 0.57
CA ALA A 379 -6.91 -30.21 0.01
C ALA A 379 -7.39 -30.40 -1.44
N ALA A 380 -6.71 -31.24 -2.23
CA ALA A 380 -7.05 -31.51 -3.62
C ALA A 380 -8.23 -32.49 -3.78
N THR A 381 -8.37 -33.47 -2.88
CA THR A 381 -9.52 -34.39 -2.85
C THR A 381 -10.81 -33.73 -2.34
N ARG A 382 -10.70 -32.67 -1.54
CA ARG A 382 -11.83 -32.00 -0.90
C ARG A 382 -12.40 -30.86 -1.76
N LYS A 383 -13.74 -30.81 -1.89
CA LYS A 383 -14.48 -29.71 -2.58
C LYS A 383 -14.23 -28.32 -1.97
N SER A 384 -13.72 -28.25 -0.73
CA SER A 384 -13.33 -27.04 -0.04
C SER A 384 -12.33 -27.37 1.06
N THR A 385 -11.37 -26.46 1.30
CA THR A 385 -10.44 -26.51 2.44
C THR A 385 -11.04 -25.98 3.75
N SER A 386 -12.31 -25.55 3.72
CA SER A 386 -13.06 -25.23 4.94
C SER A 386 -13.27 -26.50 5.77
N GLY A 387 -13.08 -26.41 7.10
CA GLY A 387 -13.16 -27.57 7.99
C GLY A 387 -12.10 -28.64 7.74
N MET A 388 -11.00 -28.31 7.04
CA MET A 388 -9.86 -29.21 6.91
C MET A 388 -9.18 -29.42 8.27
N LEU A 389 -8.85 -30.68 8.57
CA LEU A 389 -8.05 -31.07 9.72
C LEU A 389 -6.57 -31.06 9.35
N TYR A 390 -5.70 -31.02 10.35
CA TYR A 390 -4.25 -30.98 10.15
C TYR A 390 -3.60 -31.73 11.31
N GLU A 391 -2.56 -32.50 11.00
CA GLU A 391 -1.67 -33.13 11.99
C GLU A 391 -1.06 -32.05 12.93
N LYS A 392 -0.89 -32.34 14.22
CA LYS A 392 -0.60 -31.32 15.26
C LYS A 392 0.79 -30.71 15.09
N GLU A 393 1.71 -31.48 14.56
CA GLU A 393 3.11 -31.16 14.33
C GLU A 393 3.24 -30.20 13.14
N TRP A 394 2.35 -30.32 12.15
CA TRP A 394 2.20 -29.35 11.06
C TRP A 394 1.51 -28.06 11.53
N ILE A 395 0.54 -28.14 12.45
CA ILE A 395 0.01 -26.96 13.14
C ILE A 395 1.14 -26.22 13.89
N LEU A 396 2.00 -26.95 14.62
CA LEU A 396 3.13 -26.37 15.33
C LEU A 396 4.12 -25.68 14.37
N GLU A 397 4.50 -26.34 13.27
CA GLU A 397 5.35 -25.72 12.24
C GLU A 397 4.69 -24.48 11.62
N CYS A 398 3.37 -24.51 11.40
CA CYS A 398 2.62 -23.35 10.93
C CYS A 398 2.56 -22.20 11.94
N VAL A 399 2.49 -22.49 13.24
CA VAL A 399 2.65 -21.48 14.31
C VAL A 399 4.07 -20.88 14.26
N LEU A 400 5.11 -21.70 14.20
CA LEU A 400 6.50 -21.25 14.14
C LEU A 400 6.82 -20.43 12.88
N LEU A 401 6.32 -20.86 11.70
CA LEU A 401 6.43 -20.12 10.44
C LEU A 401 5.70 -18.77 10.53
N ARG A 402 4.52 -18.74 11.17
CA ARG A 402 3.79 -17.49 11.42
C ARG A 402 4.54 -16.58 12.38
N MET A 403 5.13 -17.10 13.46
CA MET A 403 5.91 -16.30 14.42
C MET A 403 7.12 -15.66 13.73
N ARG A 404 7.82 -16.39 12.86
CA ARG A 404 8.94 -15.86 12.06
C ARG A 404 8.52 -14.78 11.07
N SER A 405 7.39 -14.94 10.37
CA SER A 405 6.84 -13.88 9.51
C SER A 405 5.33 -14.03 9.26
N PRO A 406 4.48 -13.25 9.95
CA PRO A 406 3.04 -13.27 9.73
C PRO A 406 2.65 -12.81 8.31
N LYS A 407 3.45 -11.92 7.70
CA LYS A 407 3.22 -11.41 6.34
C LYS A 407 3.50 -12.49 5.29
N LEU A 408 4.63 -13.19 5.39
CA LEU A 408 4.96 -14.30 4.48
C LEU A 408 3.97 -15.45 4.63
N TYR A 409 3.61 -15.82 5.87
CA TYR A 409 2.62 -16.86 6.14
C TYR A 409 1.27 -16.56 5.47
N GLU A 410 0.73 -15.35 5.63
CA GLU A 410 -0.52 -14.96 4.97
C GLU A 410 -0.38 -14.85 3.44
N GLN A 411 0.79 -14.49 2.92
CA GLN A 411 1.05 -14.47 1.47
C GLN A 411 1.02 -15.89 0.89
N LEU A 412 1.82 -16.83 1.43
CA LEU A 412 1.86 -18.22 1.00
C LEU A 412 0.46 -18.86 1.04
N ARG A 413 -0.30 -18.59 2.11
CA ARG A 413 -1.67 -19.07 2.29
C ARG A 413 -2.67 -18.47 1.29
N LYS A 414 -2.59 -17.16 1.01
CA LYS A 414 -3.47 -16.47 0.05
C LYS A 414 -3.17 -16.86 -1.40
N GLN A 415 -1.90 -16.99 -1.74
CA GLN A 415 -1.43 -17.42 -3.06
C GLN A 415 -1.54 -18.94 -3.27
N LYS A 416 -1.96 -19.70 -2.23
CA LYS A 416 -2.09 -21.17 -2.24
C LYS A 416 -0.78 -21.91 -2.60
N VAL A 417 0.37 -21.31 -2.27
CA VAL A 417 1.69 -21.92 -2.47
C VAL A 417 1.88 -23.15 -1.57
N LEU A 418 1.25 -23.11 -0.38
CA LEU A 418 1.14 -24.23 0.56
C LEU A 418 -0.26 -24.25 1.17
N ILE A 419 -0.74 -25.42 1.55
CA ILE A 419 -1.99 -25.59 2.30
C ILE A 419 -1.74 -25.28 3.78
N LEU A 420 -1.95 -24.00 4.13
CA LEU A 420 -1.67 -23.46 5.45
C LEU A 420 -2.98 -23.14 6.22
N PRO A 421 -3.09 -23.53 7.50
CA PRO A 421 -4.20 -23.19 8.38
C PRO A 421 -4.52 -21.68 8.42
N SER A 422 -5.79 -21.31 8.62
CA SER A 422 -6.17 -19.91 8.84
C SER A 422 -5.60 -19.36 10.15
N ARG A 423 -5.46 -18.02 10.25
CA ARG A 423 -5.16 -17.32 11.51
C ARG A 423 -6.08 -17.81 12.66
N THR A 424 -7.37 -17.97 12.40
CA THR A 424 -8.35 -18.45 13.39
C THR A 424 -8.15 -19.91 13.80
N CYS A 425 -7.68 -20.77 12.90
CA CYS A 425 -7.33 -22.15 13.22
C CYS A 425 -6.10 -22.19 14.14
N LEU A 426 -5.03 -21.46 13.78
CA LEU A 426 -3.83 -21.36 14.63
C LEU A 426 -4.17 -20.76 16.00
N GLN A 427 -4.95 -19.68 16.07
CA GLN A 427 -5.39 -19.08 17.33
C GLN A 427 -6.22 -20.03 18.20
N ARG A 428 -6.97 -20.96 17.61
CA ARG A 428 -7.72 -21.99 18.35
C ARG A 428 -6.78 -23.02 18.98
N TYR A 429 -5.69 -23.38 18.31
CA TYR A 429 -4.67 -24.26 18.88
C TYR A 429 -3.79 -23.55 19.91
N THR A 430 -3.32 -22.31 19.66
CA THR A 430 -2.51 -21.58 20.65
C THR A 430 -3.29 -21.22 21.90
N ARG A 431 -4.63 -21.12 21.84
CA ARG A 431 -5.52 -20.91 22.99
C ARG A 431 -5.41 -21.97 24.10
N SER A 432 -4.89 -23.18 23.83
CA SER A 432 -4.66 -24.17 24.90
C SER A 432 -3.44 -23.84 25.77
N PHE A 433 -2.52 -23.02 25.28
CA PHE A 433 -1.32 -22.60 26.00
C PHE A 433 -1.63 -21.36 26.85
N LYS A 434 -1.78 -21.55 28.16
CA LYS A 434 -1.92 -20.45 29.12
C LYS A 434 -0.56 -19.76 29.32
N SER A 435 -0.36 -18.60 28.71
CA SER A 435 0.72 -17.68 29.05
C SER A 435 0.29 -16.79 30.23
N GLY A 436 0.32 -17.35 31.43
CA GLY A 436 0.17 -16.58 32.68
C GLY A 436 1.51 -16.10 33.20
N PHE A 437 1.49 -15.15 34.14
CA PHE A 437 2.64 -14.86 35.00
C PHE A 437 2.87 -16.00 36.00
N GLY A 438 4.03 -15.99 36.67
CA GLY A 438 4.49 -17.06 37.54
C GLY A 438 5.47 -18.04 36.88
N PHE A 439 5.84 -19.07 37.64
CA PHE A 439 6.67 -20.18 37.16
C PHE A 439 5.84 -21.21 36.40
N ASN A 440 6.18 -21.46 35.15
CA ASN A 440 5.36 -22.33 34.29
C ASN A 440 5.66 -23.82 34.54
N LYS A 441 4.86 -24.47 35.39
CA LYS A 441 4.99 -25.90 35.73
C LYS A 441 5.04 -26.82 34.50
N ALA A 442 4.39 -26.48 33.39
CA ALA A 442 4.46 -27.29 32.17
C ALA A 442 5.85 -27.23 31.49
N VAL A 443 6.56 -26.10 31.61
CA VAL A 443 7.95 -25.96 31.16
C VAL A 443 8.88 -26.79 32.04
N PHE A 444 8.77 -26.69 33.37
CA PHE A 444 9.58 -27.51 34.29
C PHE A 444 9.33 -29.01 34.11
N ASN A 445 8.08 -29.44 33.90
CA ASN A 445 7.77 -30.84 33.60
C ASN A 445 8.38 -31.31 32.25
N ALA A 446 8.40 -30.45 31.23
CA ALA A 446 9.03 -30.77 29.95
C ALA A 446 10.57 -30.81 30.05
N LEU A 447 11.17 -29.92 30.84
CA LEU A 447 12.59 -29.94 31.18
C LEU A 447 12.94 -31.24 31.93
N ALA A 448 12.19 -31.61 32.96
CA ALA A 448 12.38 -32.83 33.76
C ALA A 448 12.21 -34.15 32.97
N ILE A 449 11.64 -34.10 31.76
CA ILE A 449 11.68 -35.20 30.79
C ILE A 449 12.99 -35.10 30.00
N LYS A 450 13.26 -33.96 29.37
CA LYS A 450 14.42 -33.74 28.49
C LYS A 450 15.77 -33.94 29.19
N THR A 451 15.92 -33.53 30.45
CA THR A 451 17.19 -33.60 31.21
C THR A 451 17.64 -35.02 31.54
N LYS A 452 16.77 -36.02 31.36
CA LYS A 452 17.12 -37.46 31.48
C LYS A 452 17.98 -37.94 30.32
N ASP A 453 17.73 -37.41 29.12
CA ASP A 453 18.41 -37.76 27.88
C ASP A 453 19.59 -36.81 27.58
N MET A 454 19.85 -35.83 28.44
CA MET A 454 20.94 -34.86 28.33
C MET A 454 22.18 -35.30 29.12
N ASP A 455 23.36 -35.09 28.53
CA ASP A 455 24.64 -35.24 29.22
C ASP A 455 24.76 -34.26 30.41
N ILE A 456 25.54 -34.65 31.42
CA ILE A 456 25.66 -33.90 32.68
C ILE A 456 26.14 -32.47 32.43
N SER A 457 27.15 -32.29 31.58
CA SER A 457 27.74 -31.00 31.19
C SER A 457 26.72 -30.01 30.60
N SER A 458 25.86 -30.44 29.67
CA SER A 458 24.82 -29.60 29.05
C SER A 458 23.65 -29.25 30.00
N ARG A 459 23.65 -29.78 31.23
CA ARG A 459 22.67 -29.42 32.29
C ARG A 459 23.21 -28.39 33.29
N HIS A 460 24.52 -28.09 33.27
CA HIS A 460 25.13 -27.03 34.08
C HIS A 460 24.96 -25.65 33.45
N GLY A 461 24.80 -24.63 34.28
CA GLY A 461 24.51 -23.27 33.84
C GLY A 461 24.10 -22.34 34.97
N GLY A 462 23.26 -21.35 34.66
CA GLY A 462 22.83 -20.36 35.63
C GLY A 462 21.54 -19.65 35.29
N ILE A 463 21.01 -18.95 36.30
CA ILE A 463 19.81 -18.12 36.19
C ILE A 463 20.21 -16.69 35.82
N ILE A 464 19.67 -16.19 34.72
CA ILE A 464 19.77 -14.79 34.32
C ILE A 464 18.39 -14.15 34.49
N PHE A 465 18.34 -12.98 35.11
CA PHE A 465 17.10 -12.21 35.23
C PHE A 465 17.34 -10.70 35.02
N ASP A 466 16.31 -10.03 34.50
CA ASP A 466 16.32 -8.58 34.23
C ASP A 466 14.89 -8.00 34.22
N GLU A 467 14.78 -6.68 34.41
CA GLU A 467 13.52 -5.94 34.48
C GLU A 467 13.32 -5.08 33.21
N MET A 468 12.21 -5.30 32.50
CA MET A 468 11.84 -4.49 31.34
C MET A 468 10.68 -3.54 31.67
N LYS A 469 10.83 -2.26 31.30
CA LYS A 469 9.74 -1.28 31.39
C LYS A 469 8.63 -1.66 30.39
N LEU A 470 7.40 -1.72 30.88
CA LEU A 470 6.19 -1.95 30.09
C LEU A 470 5.36 -0.66 29.98
N ALA A 471 4.42 -0.65 29.04
CA ALA A 471 3.36 0.35 29.00
C ALA A 471 2.15 -0.18 29.79
N GLU A 472 1.62 0.64 30.70
CA GLU A 472 0.44 0.30 31.50
C GLU A 472 -0.77 0.09 30.58
N HIS A 473 -1.29 -1.13 30.50
CA HIS A 473 -2.32 -1.51 29.54
C HIS A 473 -3.18 -2.67 30.05
N PHE A 474 -4.48 -2.42 30.26
CA PHE A 474 -5.44 -3.47 30.61
C PHE A 474 -5.96 -4.21 29.38
N ASN A 475 -5.99 -5.54 29.44
CA ASN A 475 -6.53 -6.40 28.39
C ASN A 475 -7.60 -7.34 28.97
N VAL A 476 -8.80 -7.35 28.39
CA VAL A 476 -9.86 -8.28 28.81
C VAL A 476 -9.73 -9.57 28.01
N SER A 477 -9.38 -10.66 28.68
CA SER A 477 -9.24 -11.97 28.05
C SER A 477 -10.59 -12.49 27.54
N ALA A 478 -10.54 -13.45 26.62
CA ALA A 478 -11.75 -14.11 26.13
C ALA A 478 -12.49 -14.97 27.19
N ALA A 479 -11.94 -15.08 28.41
CA ALA A 479 -12.59 -15.69 29.57
C ALA A 479 -13.15 -14.65 30.57
N GLY A 480 -13.07 -13.35 30.26
CA GLY A 480 -13.53 -12.26 31.13
C GLY A 480 -12.53 -11.83 32.21
N THR A 481 -11.36 -12.46 32.29
CA THR A 481 -10.28 -12.04 33.21
C THR A 481 -9.61 -10.77 32.69
N VAL A 482 -9.34 -9.80 33.57
CA VAL A 482 -8.59 -8.59 33.22
C VAL A 482 -7.10 -8.82 33.50
N GLU A 483 -6.30 -8.75 32.44
CA GLU A 483 -4.84 -8.80 32.46
C GLU A 483 -4.28 -7.36 32.50
N GLY A 484 -3.09 -7.16 33.10
CA GLY A 484 -2.42 -5.86 33.19
C GLY A 484 -2.13 -5.36 34.61
N PHE A 485 -2.51 -6.12 35.64
CA PHE A 485 -2.15 -5.86 37.04
C PHE A 485 -0.78 -6.43 37.42
N VAL A 486 -0.30 -6.09 38.61
CA VAL A 486 0.86 -6.71 39.26
C VAL A 486 0.57 -8.19 39.57
N ASP A 487 1.48 -9.06 39.16
CA ASP A 487 1.39 -10.51 39.37
C ASP A 487 2.81 -11.09 39.58
N LEU A 488 3.15 -11.26 40.86
CA LEU A 488 4.32 -11.96 41.37
C LEU A 488 3.98 -13.43 41.70
N GLY A 489 2.94 -13.99 41.05
CA GLY A 489 2.42 -15.32 41.28
C GLY A 489 1.89 -15.49 42.70
N LYS A 490 2.38 -16.52 43.41
CA LYS A 490 1.95 -16.83 44.79
C LYS A 490 2.39 -15.80 45.83
N PHE A 491 3.24 -14.84 45.46
CA PHE A 491 3.75 -13.83 46.38
C PHE A 491 3.12 -12.44 46.19
N THR A 492 2.16 -12.28 45.27
CA THR A 492 1.45 -11.01 45.03
C THR A 492 0.66 -10.58 46.27
N GLN A 493 1.05 -9.45 46.87
CA GLN A 493 0.36 -8.86 48.03
C GLN A 493 -1.07 -8.45 47.63
N GLU A 494 -2.01 -8.42 48.57
CA GLU A 494 -3.42 -8.20 48.21
C GLU A 494 -3.66 -6.78 47.68
N GLU A 495 -2.92 -5.80 48.21
CA GLU A 495 -2.82 -4.41 47.76
C GLU A 495 -2.34 -4.31 46.29
N ASP A 496 -1.33 -5.11 45.92
CA ASP A 496 -0.74 -5.11 44.58
C ASP A 496 -1.72 -5.63 43.51
N ARG A 497 -2.64 -6.55 43.85
CA ARG A 497 -3.53 -7.22 42.87
C ARG A 497 -4.45 -6.28 42.08
N THR A 498 -4.67 -5.05 42.56
CA THR A 498 -5.46 -4.02 41.87
C THR A 498 -4.60 -2.94 41.21
N THR A 499 -3.27 -2.99 41.38
CA THR A 499 -2.34 -1.99 40.87
C THR A 499 -1.94 -2.29 39.41
N PRO A 500 -2.02 -1.33 38.46
CA PRO A 500 -1.55 -1.54 37.09
C PRO A 500 -0.04 -1.76 37.04
N ALA A 501 0.40 -2.83 36.39
CA ALA A 501 1.83 -3.11 36.22
C ALA A 501 2.46 -2.26 35.12
N ASP A 502 3.67 -1.77 35.40
CA ASP A 502 4.45 -0.92 34.50
C ASP A 502 5.87 -1.49 34.24
N HIS A 503 6.22 -2.62 34.85
CA HIS A 503 7.43 -3.39 34.58
C HIS A 503 7.11 -4.90 34.47
N GLY A 504 7.99 -5.62 33.78
CA GLY A 504 7.99 -7.07 33.70
C GLY A 504 9.34 -7.64 34.09
N MET A 505 9.36 -8.63 34.98
CA MET A 505 10.54 -9.39 35.37
C MET A 505 10.57 -10.71 34.62
N VAL A 506 11.69 -11.05 33.99
CA VAL A 506 11.88 -12.33 33.29
C VAL A 506 13.04 -13.09 33.90
N MET A 507 12.80 -14.37 34.23
CA MET A 507 13.83 -15.29 34.75
C MET A 507 14.04 -16.43 33.74
N MET A 508 15.29 -16.63 33.31
CA MET A 508 15.66 -17.64 32.32
C MET A 508 16.90 -18.44 32.74
N PHE A 509 16.97 -19.69 32.29
CA PHE A 509 18.17 -20.53 32.39
C PHE A 509 19.07 -20.33 31.16
N GLN A 510 20.36 -20.17 31.41
CA GLN A 510 21.44 -20.15 30.43
C GLN A 510 22.41 -21.30 30.74
N PRO A 511 22.50 -22.35 29.90
CA PRO A 511 23.52 -23.39 30.05
C PRO A 511 24.93 -22.84 29.77
N PHE A 512 25.96 -23.49 30.30
CA PHE A 512 27.33 -23.28 29.83
C PHE A 512 27.60 -23.94 28.47
N GLN A 513 26.93 -25.07 28.19
CA GLN A 513 27.12 -25.87 26.98
C GLN A 513 25.80 -26.03 26.20
N GLY A 514 25.84 -25.68 24.92
CA GLY A 514 24.74 -25.81 23.97
C GLY A 514 24.05 -24.48 23.62
N ASP A 515 23.63 -24.34 22.36
CA ASP A 515 22.91 -23.17 21.85
C ASP A 515 21.40 -23.28 22.16
N TRP A 516 21.05 -23.15 23.44
CA TRP A 516 19.66 -23.08 23.90
C TRP A 516 19.54 -22.21 25.15
N THR A 517 18.37 -21.60 25.33
CA THR A 517 17.97 -20.89 26.56
C THR A 517 16.51 -21.19 26.84
N GLN A 518 16.08 -21.06 28.10
CA GLN A 518 14.69 -21.31 28.46
C GLN A 518 14.18 -20.28 29.48
N ILE A 519 13.10 -19.58 29.15
CA ILE A 519 12.36 -18.76 30.11
C ILE A 519 11.63 -19.69 31.08
N LEU A 520 11.85 -19.49 32.38
CA LEU A 520 11.33 -20.31 33.46
C LEU A 520 10.16 -19.63 34.21
N GLY A 521 10.26 -18.31 34.37
CA GLY A 521 9.23 -17.49 35.00
C GLY A 521 9.15 -16.10 34.36
N VAL A 522 7.94 -15.54 34.34
CA VAL A 522 7.65 -14.17 33.92
C VAL A 522 6.70 -13.56 34.95
N PHE A 523 6.95 -12.34 35.40
CA PHE A 523 6.18 -11.66 36.43
C PHE A 523 5.92 -10.21 36.02
N SER A 524 4.90 -9.58 36.58
CA SER A 524 4.60 -8.15 36.37
C SER A 524 4.63 -7.40 37.70
N SER A 525 5.16 -6.16 37.69
CA SER A 525 5.33 -5.34 38.89
C SER A 525 4.99 -3.86 38.66
N LYS A 526 4.74 -3.14 39.76
CA LYS A 526 4.74 -1.68 39.80
C LYS A 526 6.09 -1.21 40.32
N GLY A 527 6.85 -0.54 39.48
CA GLY A 527 8.28 -0.30 39.72
C GLY A 527 9.09 -1.60 39.82
N ASN A 528 10.27 -1.47 40.39
CA ASN A 528 11.27 -2.54 40.52
C ASN A 528 10.91 -3.45 41.71
N ILE A 529 11.18 -4.75 41.59
CA ILE A 529 10.81 -5.72 42.63
C ILE A 529 11.69 -5.52 43.88
N LYS A 530 11.05 -5.37 45.05
CA LYS A 530 11.72 -5.25 46.35
C LYS A 530 12.68 -6.43 46.58
N ALA A 531 13.89 -6.17 47.07
CA ALA A 531 14.97 -7.16 47.15
C ALA A 531 14.60 -8.47 47.89
N GLU A 532 13.86 -8.39 48.99
CA GLU A 532 13.36 -9.56 49.74
C GLU A 532 12.39 -10.42 48.92
N MET A 533 11.58 -9.79 48.08
CA MET A 533 10.61 -10.46 47.23
C MET A 533 11.32 -11.14 46.05
N LEU A 534 12.29 -10.43 45.47
CA LEU A 534 13.15 -10.97 44.43
C LEU A 534 14.01 -12.15 44.95
N ALA A 535 14.42 -12.14 46.22
CA ALA A 535 15.12 -13.26 46.85
C ALA A 535 14.25 -14.51 46.94
N LYS A 536 12.96 -14.37 47.26
CA LYS A 536 11.98 -15.48 47.31
C LYS A 536 11.73 -16.06 45.92
N LEU A 537 11.57 -15.22 44.90
CA LEU A 537 11.45 -15.63 43.50
C LEU A 537 12.72 -16.32 42.99
N LEU A 538 13.90 -15.76 43.27
CA LEU A 538 15.18 -16.34 42.87
C LEU A 538 15.43 -17.71 43.52
N LEU A 539 15.13 -17.84 44.82
CA LEU A 539 15.27 -19.14 45.50
C LEU A 539 14.30 -20.18 44.90
N GLU A 540 13.05 -19.81 44.62
CA GLU A 540 12.10 -20.74 43.99
C GLU A 540 12.52 -21.17 42.59
N VAL A 541 13.03 -20.27 41.73
CA VAL A 541 13.48 -20.67 40.38
C VAL A 541 14.71 -21.59 40.42
N ILE A 542 15.61 -21.41 41.39
CA ILE A 542 16.73 -22.34 41.64
C ILE A 542 16.18 -23.72 42.02
N LEU A 543 15.33 -23.80 43.06
CA LEU A 543 14.74 -25.06 43.53
C LEU A 543 13.98 -25.82 42.43
N LEU A 544 13.18 -25.11 41.62
CA LEU A 544 12.41 -25.72 40.53
C LEU A 544 13.30 -26.17 39.35
N SER A 545 14.42 -25.48 39.09
CA SER A 545 15.37 -25.87 38.03
C SER A 545 16.12 -27.15 38.40
N GLU A 546 16.61 -27.22 39.63
CA GLU A 546 17.29 -28.38 40.21
C GLU A 546 16.36 -29.60 40.27
N GLN A 547 15.09 -29.41 40.68
CA GLN A 547 14.06 -30.46 40.62
C GLN A 547 13.76 -30.93 39.19
N ALA A 548 13.97 -30.07 38.18
CA ALA A 548 13.87 -30.42 36.76
C ALA A 548 15.18 -30.99 36.17
N GLY A 549 16.22 -31.22 36.99
CA GLY A 549 17.50 -31.80 36.55
C GLY A 549 18.42 -30.82 35.83
N LEU A 550 18.25 -29.50 36.03
CA LEU A 550 19.19 -28.47 35.60
C LEU A 550 20.00 -27.99 36.80
N PHE A 551 21.32 -27.99 36.67
CA PHE A 551 22.22 -27.53 37.74
C PHE A 551 22.43 -26.01 37.63
N VAL A 552 22.15 -25.30 38.72
CA VAL A 552 22.28 -23.85 38.80
C VAL A 552 23.55 -23.50 39.57
N ASP A 553 24.63 -23.28 38.82
CA ASP A 553 25.95 -22.98 39.37
C ASP A 553 26.18 -21.46 39.53
N PHE A 554 25.42 -20.62 38.80
CA PHE A 554 25.48 -19.16 38.95
C PHE A 554 24.13 -18.42 38.83
N VAL A 555 24.12 -17.18 39.33
CA VAL A 555 23.07 -16.17 39.16
C VAL A 555 23.68 -14.91 38.55
N SER A 556 23.04 -14.35 37.52
CA SER A 556 23.47 -13.11 36.86
C SER A 556 22.33 -12.09 36.75
N CYS A 557 22.64 -10.84 37.06
CA CYS A 557 21.75 -9.69 36.89
C CYS A 557 22.54 -8.40 36.64
N ASP A 558 21.83 -7.29 36.45
CA ASP A 558 22.45 -5.96 36.37
C ASP A 558 23.05 -5.50 37.72
N GLY A 559 23.73 -4.35 37.70
CA GLY A 559 24.39 -3.79 38.88
C GLY A 559 23.50 -2.91 39.79
N ALA A 560 22.17 -2.87 39.62
CA ALA A 560 21.29 -1.88 40.26
C ALA A 560 21.22 -1.99 41.80
N THR A 561 20.77 -0.91 42.46
CA THR A 561 20.82 -0.80 43.93
C THR A 561 19.97 -1.86 44.65
N TRP A 562 18.81 -2.24 44.10
CA TRP A 562 17.97 -3.32 44.64
C TRP A 562 18.60 -4.69 44.39
N ASN A 563 19.15 -4.94 43.21
CA ASN A 563 19.90 -6.16 42.89
C ASN A 563 21.15 -6.34 43.78
N ARG A 564 21.90 -5.27 44.07
CA ARG A 564 22.99 -5.29 45.07
C ARG A 564 22.48 -5.52 46.51
N SER A 565 21.21 -5.27 46.80
CA SER A 565 20.61 -5.56 48.12
C SER A 565 20.10 -6.99 48.22
N LEU A 566 19.53 -7.54 47.14
CA LEU A 566 19.24 -8.96 46.95
C LEU A 566 20.51 -9.80 47.22
N TRP A 567 21.64 -9.41 46.61
CA TRP A 567 22.92 -10.09 46.82
C TRP A 567 23.31 -10.15 48.30
N ARG A 568 23.19 -9.03 49.03
CA ARG A 568 23.45 -8.99 50.49
C ARG A 568 22.52 -9.90 51.28
N SER A 569 21.27 -10.10 50.84
CA SER A 569 20.33 -11.06 51.47
C SER A 569 20.77 -12.52 51.36
N PHE A 570 21.64 -12.85 50.38
CA PHE A 570 22.34 -14.14 50.31
C PHE A 570 23.71 -14.12 51.01
N GLY A 571 24.17 -13.00 51.58
CA GLY A 571 25.51 -12.85 52.15
C GLY A 571 26.62 -12.52 51.14
N ILE A 572 26.26 -12.24 49.89
CA ILE A 572 27.19 -11.79 48.84
C ILE A 572 27.57 -10.32 49.08
N GLY A 573 28.85 -10.00 48.99
CA GLY A 573 29.33 -8.63 49.20
C GLY A 573 30.85 -8.49 49.19
N ALA A 574 31.31 -7.25 49.01
CA ALA A 574 32.71 -6.86 49.05
C ALA A 574 32.98 -5.96 50.26
N SER A 575 34.19 -6.06 50.80
CA SER A 575 34.74 -5.24 51.87
C SER A 575 36.22 -4.95 51.58
N SER A 576 36.82 -4.00 52.29
CA SER A 576 38.20 -3.57 52.07
C SER A 576 39.27 -4.60 52.44
N VAL A 577 38.87 -5.80 52.85
CA VAL A 577 39.68 -6.93 53.33
C VAL A 577 39.25 -8.27 52.69
N LYS A 578 37.97 -8.43 52.32
CA LYS A 578 37.42 -9.68 51.75
C LYS A 578 36.28 -9.41 50.78
N THR A 579 36.30 -10.10 49.64
CA THR A 579 35.17 -10.22 48.70
C THR A 579 34.55 -11.61 48.78
N THR A 580 33.23 -11.68 48.84
CA THR A 580 32.45 -12.93 48.88
C THR A 580 31.48 -12.94 47.70
N CYS A 581 31.77 -13.79 46.71
CA CYS A 581 31.05 -13.88 45.42
C CYS A 581 30.27 -15.19 45.22
N ASN A 582 30.25 -16.07 46.22
CA ASN A 582 29.51 -17.33 46.20
C ASN A 582 29.01 -17.73 47.59
N VAL A 583 28.03 -18.63 47.61
CA VAL A 583 27.45 -19.27 48.80
C VAL A 583 27.40 -20.78 48.62
N THR A 584 27.18 -21.54 49.69
CA THR A 584 26.80 -22.96 49.58
C THR A 584 25.46 -23.10 48.85
N HIS A 585 25.38 -24.02 47.90
CA HIS A 585 24.20 -24.15 47.03
C HIS A 585 22.98 -24.73 47.80
N PRO A 586 21.77 -24.15 47.67
CA PRO A 586 20.64 -24.44 48.57
C PRO A 586 20.02 -25.85 48.44
N VAL A 587 20.29 -26.57 47.35
CA VAL A 587 19.85 -27.98 47.16
C VAL A 587 20.96 -28.98 47.47
N ASP A 588 22.22 -28.54 47.43
CA ASP A 588 23.39 -29.41 47.36
C ASP A 588 24.56 -28.79 48.13
N PRO A 589 24.80 -29.21 49.39
CA PRO A 589 25.86 -28.65 50.21
C PRO A 589 27.28 -28.81 49.65
N SER A 590 27.49 -29.71 48.67
CA SER A 590 28.80 -29.91 48.03
C SER A 590 29.13 -28.83 47.00
N ARG A 591 28.11 -28.22 46.37
CA ARG A 591 28.25 -27.18 45.34
C ARG A 591 28.24 -25.77 45.92
N LYS A 592 28.70 -24.82 45.09
CA LYS A 592 28.62 -23.38 45.33
C LYS A 592 27.73 -22.72 44.29
N LEU A 593 26.93 -21.76 44.74
CA LEU A 593 26.14 -20.87 43.90
C LEU A 593 26.88 -19.54 43.79
N HIS A 594 27.33 -19.20 42.58
CA HIS A 594 28.10 -17.99 42.29
C HIS A 594 27.18 -16.82 41.90
N PHE A 595 27.54 -15.60 42.26
CA PHE A 595 26.81 -14.39 41.89
C PHE A 595 27.72 -13.48 41.04
N CYS A 596 27.28 -13.16 39.82
CA CYS A 596 28.00 -12.31 38.88
C CYS A 596 27.11 -11.18 38.36
N SER A 597 27.73 -10.07 37.94
CA SER A 597 27.01 -8.93 37.33
C SER A 597 27.17 -8.96 35.80
N ASP A 598 26.21 -8.39 35.08
CA ASP A 598 26.33 -8.11 33.64
C ASP A 598 27.61 -7.31 33.35
N PHE A 599 28.66 -7.98 32.86
CA PHE A 599 29.95 -7.35 32.57
C PHE A 599 29.84 -6.22 31.52
N PRO A 600 29.10 -6.39 30.40
CA PRO A 600 28.65 -5.28 29.57
C PRO A 600 28.02 -4.08 30.30
N HIS A 601 27.28 -4.28 31.41
CA HIS A 601 26.81 -3.18 32.27
C HIS A 601 27.98 -2.51 33.01
N LEU A 602 28.86 -3.29 33.64
CA LEU A 602 30.03 -2.76 34.34
C LEU A 602 30.91 -1.92 33.41
N VAL A 603 31.20 -2.39 32.18
CA VAL A 603 31.99 -1.64 31.19
C VAL A 603 31.30 -0.32 30.78
N LYS A 604 29.96 -0.30 30.65
CA LYS A 604 29.21 0.96 30.46
C LYS A 604 29.36 1.91 31.65
N CYS A 605 29.29 1.40 32.90
CA CYS A 605 29.50 2.21 34.10
C CYS A 605 30.91 2.82 34.14
N VAL A 606 31.94 2.00 33.96
CA VAL A 606 33.35 2.44 33.92
C VAL A 606 33.53 3.51 32.83
N ARG A 607 33.01 3.31 31.62
CA ARG A 607 33.02 4.33 30.56
C ARG A 607 32.30 5.60 30.98
N ASN A 608 31.09 5.50 31.53
CA ASN A 608 30.26 6.65 31.87
C ASN A 608 30.89 7.52 32.97
N SER A 609 31.58 6.92 33.94
CA SER A 609 32.37 7.65 34.94
C SER A 609 33.66 8.22 34.36
N PHE A 610 34.44 7.42 33.62
CA PHE A 610 35.68 7.87 32.97
C PHE A 610 35.46 9.11 32.09
N VAL A 611 34.42 9.08 31.26
CA VAL A 611 33.99 10.19 30.39
C VAL A 611 33.49 11.42 31.18
N SER A 612 33.05 11.25 32.42
CA SER A 612 32.43 12.34 33.20
C SER A 612 33.37 13.02 34.20
N THR A 613 34.43 12.33 34.65
CA THR A 613 35.34 12.85 35.69
C THR A 613 36.82 12.51 35.45
N GLY A 614 37.12 11.56 34.56
CA GLY A 614 38.37 10.80 34.59
C GLY A 614 38.47 9.91 35.84
N PHE A 615 39.63 9.28 36.03
CA PHE A 615 39.99 8.50 37.21
C PHE A 615 41.39 8.86 37.70
N THR A 616 41.60 8.92 39.01
CA THR A 616 42.95 8.98 39.61
C THR A 616 43.34 7.58 40.06
N THR A 617 44.41 7.04 39.46
CA THR A 617 44.95 5.70 39.70
C THR A 617 46.40 5.79 40.24
N GLN A 618 47.01 4.66 40.58
CA GLN A 618 48.44 4.60 40.93
C GLN A 618 49.38 5.06 39.80
N ASP A 619 48.98 4.94 38.54
CA ASP A 619 49.77 5.36 37.38
C ASP A 619 49.62 6.87 37.09
N GLY A 620 48.76 7.56 37.85
CA GLY A 620 48.39 8.96 37.66
C GLY A 620 46.91 9.15 37.31
N ARG A 621 46.56 10.35 36.85
CA ARG A 621 45.19 10.71 36.44
C ARG A 621 44.96 10.35 34.98
N ALA A 622 44.02 9.44 34.73
CA ALA A 622 43.53 9.09 33.41
C ALA A 622 42.30 9.94 33.05
N CYS A 623 42.26 10.47 31.82
CA CYS A 623 41.28 11.44 31.34
C CYS A 623 40.77 11.09 29.93
N VAL A 624 39.51 11.44 29.61
CA VAL A 624 38.97 11.23 28.26
C VAL A 624 39.50 12.28 27.27
N GLU A 625 39.94 13.42 27.80
CA GLU A 625 40.56 14.53 27.08
C GLU A 625 41.82 14.10 26.32
N ASP A 626 42.61 13.15 26.86
CA ASP A 626 43.80 12.60 26.20
C ASP A 626 43.45 11.83 24.92
N ILE A 627 42.32 11.10 24.96
CA ILE A 627 41.76 10.40 23.80
C ILE A 627 41.17 11.40 22.80
N GLU A 628 40.53 12.47 23.28
CA GLU A 628 40.00 13.52 22.39
C GLU A 628 41.13 14.28 21.66
N ALA A 629 42.25 14.55 22.32
CA ALA A 629 43.42 15.17 21.70
C ALA A 629 43.99 14.32 20.56
N ALA A 630 44.19 13.02 20.80
CA ALA A 630 44.62 12.08 19.75
C ALA A 630 43.56 11.93 18.64
N TRP A 631 42.28 11.90 19.00
CA TRP A 631 41.18 11.74 18.05
C TRP A 631 41.00 12.95 17.13
N GLU A 632 41.18 14.19 17.62
CA GLU A 632 41.11 15.38 16.76
C GLU A 632 42.29 15.43 15.76
N LYS A 633 43.48 14.97 16.15
CA LYS A 633 44.61 14.75 15.21
C LYS A 633 44.25 13.71 14.15
N ASP A 634 43.83 12.51 14.52
CA ASP A 634 43.42 11.46 13.58
C ASP A 634 42.25 11.90 12.66
N LYS A 635 41.28 12.62 13.22
CA LYS A 635 40.13 13.21 12.53
C LYS A 635 40.57 14.21 11.45
N SER A 636 41.59 15.02 11.72
CA SER A 636 42.20 15.94 10.75
C SER A 636 43.00 15.25 9.63
N SER A 637 43.49 14.02 9.84
CA SER A 637 44.22 13.28 8.82
C SER A 637 43.36 12.98 7.59
N LEU A 638 43.93 13.18 6.40
CA LEU A 638 43.32 12.87 5.11
C LEU A 638 43.67 11.45 4.60
N THR A 639 44.52 10.71 5.33
CA THR A 639 45.06 9.41 4.90
C THR A 639 44.47 8.25 5.72
N LEU A 640 45.18 7.13 5.85
CA LEU A 640 44.77 5.99 6.66
C LEU A 640 44.70 6.41 8.14
N LYS A 641 43.48 6.40 8.68
CA LYS A 641 43.19 6.74 10.08
C LYS A 641 43.57 5.61 11.03
N ALA A 642 44.17 5.97 12.17
CA ALA A 642 44.45 5.06 13.27
C ALA A 642 43.21 4.76 14.12
N MET A 643 42.21 5.67 14.13
CA MET A 643 40.96 5.54 14.89
C MET A 643 39.70 5.72 14.01
N PRO A 644 39.52 4.87 12.96
CA PRO A 644 38.44 5.03 11.97
C PRO A 644 37.01 4.85 12.53
N HIS A 645 36.83 4.17 13.66
CA HIS A 645 35.52 3.97 14.29
C HIS A 645 35.26 4.93 15.47
N ILE A 646 36.32 5.45 16.11
CA ILE A 646 36.20 6.48 17.14
C ILE A 646 35.60 7.74 16.54
N THR A 647 34.62 8.29 17.25
CA THR A 647 33.80 9.42 16.83
C THR A 647 33.31 10.16 18.07
N ARG A 648 32.87 11.41 17.92
CA ARG A 648 32.40 12.29 19.02
C ARG A 648 31.45 11.61 20.02
N VAL A 649 30.62 10.65 19.60
CA VAL A 649 29.67 9.92 20.47
C VAL A 649 30.33 8.90 21.42
N HIS A 650 31.60 8.55 21.21
CA HIS A 650 32.39 7.74 22.15
C HIS A 650 32.88 8.59 23.33
N ILE A 651 33.39 9.78 23.01
CA ILE A 651 34.01 10.75 23.94
C ILE A 651 32.94 11.60 24.64
N ARG A 652 31.91 12.08 23.92
CA ARG A 652 30.80 12.90 24.43
C ARG A 652 29.42 12.30 24.10
N PRO A 653 29.07 11.13 24.69
CA PRO A 653 27.78 10.46 24.50
C PRO A 653 26.61 11.21 25.14
N ASN A 654 25.49 11.31 24.43
CA ASN A 654 24.20 11.69 25.02
C ASN A 654 23.60 10.56 25.89
N SER A 655 22.50 10.82 26.61
CA SER A 655 21.87 9.86 27.53
C SER A 655 21.49 8.52 26.90
N PHE A 656 21.08 8.49 25.63
CA PHE A 656 20.79 7.23 24.92
C PHE A 656 22.06 6.52 24.43
N GLU A 657 23.11 7.27 24.11
CA GLU A 657 24.44 6.73 23.74
C GLU A 657 25.21 6.18 24.96
N LYS A 658 24.94 6.70 26.16
CA LYS A 658 25.44 6.14 27.43
C LYS A 658 25.00 4.68 27.66
N MET A 659 23.86 4.27 27.08
CA MET A 659 23.34 2.90 27.15
C MET A 659 23.93 1.93 26.09
N LYS A 660 24.58 2.44 25.04
CA LYS A 660 25.13 1.61 23.95
C LYS A 660 26.43 0.92 24.39
N VAL A 661 26.38 -0.40 24.57
CA VAL A 661 27.52 -1.25 24.95
C VAL A 661 28.69 -1.11 23.96
N ASN A 662 28.42 -1.13 22.65
CA ASN A 662 29.47 -1.09 21.63
C ASN A 662 30.33 0.18 21.73
N LEU A 663 29.74 1.35 22.03
CA LEU A 663 30.50 2.59 22.20
C LEU A 663 31.45 2.55 23.41
N ALA A 664 31.12 1.78 24.46
CA ALA A 664 31.99 1.61 25.61
C ALA A 664 33.13 0.61 25.31
N PHE A 665 32.84 -0.46 24.55
CA PHE A 665 33.83 -1.44 24.13
C PHE A 665 34.83 -0.86 23.13
N THR A 666 34.37 -0.08 22.13
CA THR A 666 35.26 0.55 21.15
C THR A 666 36.15 1.64 21.77
N LEU A 667 35.69 2.35 22.82
CA LEU A 667 36.54 3.29 23.57
C LEU A 667 37.65 2.58 24.37
N PHE A 668 37.40 1.38 24.88
CA PHE A 668 38.39 0.55 25.56
C PHE A 668 38.97 -0.52 24.63
N SER A 669 39.57 -0.10 23.52
CA SER A 669 40.11 -1.00 22.49
C SER A 669 41.48 -0.58 21.97
N ASP A 670 42.17 -1.53 21.33
CA ASP A 670 43.49 -1.33 20.72
C ASP A 670 43.51 -0.28 19.60
N GLU A 671 42.35 0.10 19.07
CA GLU A 671 42.22 1.21 18.11
C GLU A 671 42.60 2.54 18.78
N VAL A 672 42.10 2.79 19.99
CA VAL A 672 42.46 3.97 20.79
C VAL A 672 43.93 3.94 21.16
N LEU A 673 44.47 2.77 21.55
CA LEU A 673 45.89 2.62 21.88
C LEU A 673 46.80 2.97 20.68
N LYS A 674 46.43 2.51 19.46
CA LYS A 674 47.17 2.83 18.22
C LYS A 674 47.11 4.32 17.89
N GLY A 675 45.95 4.95 18.07
CA GLY A 675 45.79 6.39 17.90
C GLY A 675 46.62 7.21 18.89
N MET A 676 46.51 6.91 20.18
CA MET A 676 47.29 7.57 21.23
C MET A 676 48.80 7.39 21.04
N PHE A 677 49.24 6.22 20.56
CA PHE A 677 50.64 5.97 20.22
C PHE A 677 51.10 6.77 18.99
N LEU A 678 50.34 6.75 17.90
CA LEU A 678 50.71 7.41 16.64
C LEU A 678 50.82 8.93 16.78
N PHE A 679 49.90 9.55 17.52
CA PHE A 679 49.87 11.01 17.72
C PHE A 679 50.58 11.47 19.00
N ALA A 680 51.36 10.59 19.66
CA ALA A 680 52.11 10.93 20.87
C ALA A 680 53.21 11.97 20.64
N SER A 681 53.79 12.05 19.43
CA SER A 681 54.72 13.11 19.01
C SER A 681 54.01 14.46 18.87
N ASP A 682 52.80 14.44 18.32
CA ASP A 682 52.07 15.60 17.84
C ASP A 682 51.26 16.28 18.95
N ILE A 683 51.27 15.70 20.15
CA ILE A 683 50.73 16.23 21.40
C ILE A 683 51.92 16.72 22.23
N ASP A 684 51.79 17.91 22.83
CA ASP A 684 52.87 18.62 23.51
C ASP A 684 53.61 17.74 24.53
N GLU A 685 54.92 17.94 24.65
CA GLU A 685 55.80 17.10 25.48
C GLU A 685 55.37 17.04 26.96
N ILE A 686 54.89 18.17 27.50
CA ILE A 686 54.30 18.27 28.85
C ILE A 686 53.05 17.38 28.98
N SER A 687 52.28 17.23 27.90
CA SER A 687 51.07 16.41 27.85
C SER A 687 51.35 14.93 27.53
N ARG A 688 52.51 14.60 26.93
CA ARG A 688 52.96 13.21 26.71
C ARG A 688 53.10 12.42 28.01
N SER A 689 53.51 13.09 29.09
CA SER A 689 53.52 12.48 30.44
C SER A 689 52.12 12.16 30.99
N LYS A 690 51.09 12.92 30.57
CA LYS A 690 49.69 12.79 31.03
C LYS A 690 48.93 11.71 30.25
N LEU A 691 49.29 11.48 28.99
CA LEU A 691 48.76 10.41 28.15
C LEU A 691 48.96 9.00 28.77
N MET A 692 50.09 8.76 29.44
CA MET A 692 50.48 7.42 29.92
C MET A 692 49.49 6.74 30.88
N PRO A 693 48.97 7.38 31.97
CA PRO A 693 47.92 6.77 32.79
C PRO A 693 46.66 6.40 32.01
N THR A 694 46.27 7.19 31.00
CA THR A 694 45.13 6.87 30.13
C THR A 694 45.44 5.67 29.22
N VAL A 695 46.66 5.58 28.67
CA VAL A 695 47.12 4.43 27.87
C VAL A 695 47.07 3.13 28.69
N GLU A 696 47.61 3.11 29.92
CA GLU A 696 47.56 1.91 30.78
C GLU A 696 46.12 1.53 31.16
N LEU A 697 45.27 2.51 31.51
CA LEU A 697 43.86 2.24 31.80
C LEU A 697 43.13 1.59 30.61
N VAL A 698 43.26 2.18 29.40
CA VAL A 698 42.63 1.66 28.18
C VAL A 698 43.17 0.26 27.84
N LYS A 699 44.46 0.03 28.04
CA LYS A 699 45.12 -1.27 27.80
C LYS A 699 44.66 -2.36 28.78
N ARG A 700 44.57 -2.07 30.08
CA ARG A 700 44.02 -3.01 31.07
C ARG A 700 42.54 -3.32 30.81
N MET A 701 41.75 -2.32 30.41
CA MET A 701 40.35 -2.53 30.05
C MET A 701 40.18 -3.34 28.75
N SER A 702 40.97 -3.07 27.70
CA SER A 702 40.96 -3.84 26.43
C SER A 702 41.22 -5.33 26.69
N ARG A 703 42.26 -5.63 27.48
CA ARG A 703 42.61 -7.00 27.91
C ARG A 703 41.50 -7.67 28.71
N LEU A 704 41.00 -7.02 29.76
CA LEU A 704 39.89 -7.54 30.57
C LEU A 704 38.65 -7.88 29.72
N ILE A 705 38.31 -7.02 28.76
CA ILE A 705 37.21 -7.23 27.81
C ILE A 705 37.49 -8.43 26.90
N ALA A 706 38.70 -8.57 26.36
CA ALA A 706 39.11 -9.67 25.49
C ALA A 706 39.23 -11.03 26.21
N VAL A 707 39.48 -11.03 27.52
CA VAL A 707 39.39 -12.25 28.36
C VAL A 707 37.92 -12.61 28.61
N ILE A 708 37.15 -11.71 29.23
CA ILE A 708 35.80 -12.04 29.75
C ILE A 708 34.77 -12.24 28.62
N THR A 709 34.93 -11.59 27.46
CA THR A 709 33.96 -11.70 26.35
C THR A 709 34.38 -12.65 25.22
N SER A 710 35.37 -13.52 25.47
CA SER A 710 35.75 -14.56 24.52
C SER A 710 34.61 -15.54 24.21
N ARG A 711 34.50 -15.94 22.94
CA ARG A 711 33.38 -16.77 22.43
C ARG A 711 33.81 -18.06 21.73
N CYS A 712 35.10 -18.40 21.67
CA CYS A 712 35.58 -19.61 20.99
C CYS A 712 36.42 -20.52 21.91
N PRO A 713 36.33 -21.87 21.79
CA PRO A 713 37.08 -22.80 22.66
C PRO A 713 38.61 -22.70 22.60
N ARG A 714 39.16 -22.04 21.57
CA ARG A 714 40.61 -21.75 21.46
C ARG A 714 41.04 -20.61 22.40
N GLU A 715 40.15 -19.66 22.67
CA GLU A 715 40.42 -18.43 23.42
C GLU A 715 39.75 -18.40 24.81
N GLY A 716 38.95 -19.42 25.13
CA GLY A 716 38.35 -19.62 26.45
C GLY A 716 39.41 -19.73 27.56
N LEU A 717 39.01 -19.34 28.77
CA LEU A 717 39.89 -19.38 29.94
C LEU A 717 40.31 -20.82 30.27
N ARG A 718 41.59 -21.02 30.64
CA ARG A 718 42.18 -22.32 31.00
C ARG A 718 43.08 -22.10 32.21
N PRO A 719 43.20 -23.08 33.14
CA PRO A 719 44.20 -23.02 34.21
C PRO A 719 45.59 -22.72 33.63
N SER A 720 46.34 -21.84 34.30
CA SER A 720 47.70 -21.44 33.93
C SER A 720 47.89 -20.82 32.53
N SER A 721 46.83 -20.29 31.89
CA SER A 721 47.00 -19.52 30.64
C SER A 721 47.33 -18.05 30.91
N GLU A 722 47.92 -17.37 29.92
CA GLU A 722 48.20 -15.92 29.96
C GLU A 722 46.96 -15.09 30.36
N LYS A 723 45.77 -15.51 29.92
CA LYS A 723 44.50 -14.86 30.28
C LYS A 723 44.15 -14.95 31.78
N VAL A 724 44.64 -15.97 32.50
CA VAL A 724 44.50 -16.03 33.96
C VAL A 724 45.44 -15.02 34.61
N ALA A 725 46.70 -14.95 34.16
CA ALA A 725 47.66 -13.96 34.64
C ALA A 725 47.21 -12.51 34.33
N GLU A 726 46.52 -12.26 33.22
CA GLU A 726 45.90 -10.95 32.93
C GLU A 726 44.77 -10.60 33.93
N LEU A 727 43.96 -11.58 34.35
CA LEU A 727 42.93 -11.37 35.38
C LEU A 727 43.54 -11.16 36.76
N GLU A 728 44.56 -11.93 37.14
CA GLU A 728 45.29 -11.78 38.39
C GLU A 728 45.99 -10.41 38.46
N ALA A 729 46.65 -9.98 37.38
CA ALA A 729 47.24 -8.64 37.27
C ALA A 729 46.17 -7.52 37.32
N PHE A 730 44.97 -7.74 36.77
CA PHE A 730 43.88 -6.78 36.89
C PHE A 730 43.32 -6.70 38.33
N LEU A 731 43.20 -7.83 39.04
CA LEU A 731 42.80 -7.85 40.45
C LEU A 731 43.83 -7.14 41.33
N LEU A 732 45.12 -7.42 41.14
CA LEU A 732 46.20 -6.70 41.83
C LEU A 732 46.19 -5.20 41.52
N PHE A 733 45.88 -4.79 40.28
CA PHE A 733 45.67 -3.37 39.95
C PHE A 733 44.50 -2.76 40.75
N MET A 734 43.37 -3.46 40.89
CA MET A 734 42.23 -2.98 41.67
C MET A 734 42.56 -2.84 43.16
N ASP A 735 43.30 -3.77 43.75
CA ASP A 735 43.69 -3.72 45.18
C ASP A 735 44.69 -2.58 45.46
N HIS A 736 45.65 -2.35 44.57
CA HIS A 736 46.54 -1.18 44.64
C HIS A 736 45.75 0.13 44.45
N TRP A 737 44.79 0.18 43.52
CA TRP A 737 43.99 1.38 43.27
C TRP A 737 43.08 1.72 44.47
N GLU A 738 42.39 0.74 45.07
CA GLU A 738 41.63 0.96 46.32
C GLU A 738 42.54 1.41 47.46
N THR A 739 43.78 0.92 47.53
CA THR A 739 44.76 1.30 48.56
C THR A 739 45.23 2.75 48.39
N ALA A 740 45.62 3.16 47.18
CA ALA A 740 45.97 4.55 46.86
C ALA A 740 44.77 5.50 47.04
N ALA A 741 43.56 5.05 46.70
CA ALA A 741 42.34 5.82 46.90
C ALA A 741 42.00 6.00 48.38
N LYS A 742 42.18 4.98 49.24
CA LYS A 742 42.03 5.10 50.70
C LYS A 742 42.96 6.16 51.30
N THR A 743 44.23 6.21 50.87
CA THR A 743 45.19 7.23 51.33
C THR A 743 44.82 8.65 50.89
N ALA A 744 44.14 8.81 49.75
CA ALA A 744 43.58 10.08 49.29
C ALA A 744 42.19 10.41 49.91
N GLY A 745 41.76 9.71 50.97
CA GLY A 745 40.47 9.92 51.63
C GLY A 745 39.25 9.34 50.89
N GLY A 746 39.46 8.64 49.78
CA GLY A 746 38.44 7.97 48.96
C GLY A 746 38.44 6.44 49.14
N GLY A 747 38.32 5.74 48.00
CA GLY A 747 38.13 4.29 47.89
C GLY A 747 36.75 3.95 47.35
N PHE A 748 36.67 3.08 46.33
CA PHE A 748 35.40 2.58 45.80
C PHE A 748 34.72 1.60 46.77
N VAL A 749 35.48 0.92 47.64
CA VAL A 749 34.89 0.14 48.75
C VAL A 749 34.51 1.03 49.94
N ARG A 750 35.24 2.14 50.16
CA ARG A 750 34.90 3.12 51.22
C ARG A 750 33.69 3.99 50.88
N ALA A 751 33.46 4.29 49.59
CA ALA A 751 32.24 4.96 49.12
C ALA A 751 30.97 4.17 49.45
N LEU A 752 31.03 2.83 49.41
CA LEU A 752 29.96 1.92 49.86
C LEU A 752 29.71 1.92 51.38
N GLN A 753 30.56 2.56 52.18
CA GLN A 753 30.34 2.77 53.62
C GLN A 753 29.73 4.14 53.93
N LYS A 754 30.14 5.23 53.26
CA LYS A 754 29.47 6.54 53.43
C LYS A 754 27.98 6.48 53.07
N LEU A 755 27.64 5.79 51.97
CA LEU A 755 26.25 5.50 51.57
C LEU A 755 25.43 4.70 52.59
N ARG A 756 26.04 4.11 53.63
CA ARG A 756 25.29 3.51 54.75
C ARG A 756 24.83 4.57 55.75
N GLN A 757 25.69 5.53 56.08
CA GLN A 757 25.40 6.53 57.11
C GLN A 757 24.26 7.46 56.68
N ASP A 758 24.19 7.82 55.39
CA ASP A 758 23.07 8.61 54.83
C ASP A 758 21.75 7.80 54.66
N THR A 759 21.72 6.52 55.04
CA THR A 759 20.53 5.64 54.88
C THR A 759 20.18 4.80 56.11
N THR A 760 20.81 5.05 57.27
CA THR A 760 20.48 4.39 58.54
C THR A 760 20.25 5.39 59.68
N ASP A 761 19.00 5.80 59.85
CA ASP A 761 18.45 6.09 61.17
C ASP A 761 17.12 5.32 61.36
N PRO A 762 17.16 4.13 61.99
CA PRO A 762 15.98 3.34 62.31
C PRO A 762 15.87 2.96 63.80
N ASP A 763 16.67 3.57 64.69
CA ASP A 763 16.94 3.08 66.05
C ASP A 763 16.34 3.95 67.18
N GLU A 764 15.15 4.52 66.96
CA GLU A 764 14.34 5.09 68.06
C GLU A 764 12.85 4.72 68.00
N ARG A 765 12.52 3.40 68.07
CA ARG A 765 11.26 2.87 68.68
C ARG A 765 11.11 1.33 68.63
N TRP A 766 11.79 0.59 69.51
CA TRP A 766 11.34 -0.75 69.95
C TRP A 766 11.66 -1.02 71.43
N GLY A 767 11.14 -0.16 72.32
CA GLY A 767 11.18 -0.39 73.76
C GLY A 767 10.27 -1.57 74.16
N SER A 768 10.84 -2.66 74.64
CA SER A 768 10.11 -3.88 75.02
C SER A 768 9.51 -3.79 76.43
N VAL A 769 8.18 -3.77 76.55
CA VAL A 769 7.47 -3.98 77.82
C VAL A 769 6.33 -4.99 77.64
N GLN A 770 6.11 -5.79 78.68
CA GLN A 770 5.30 -7.02 78.66
C GLN A 770 3.79 -6.77 78.62
N ILE A 771 3.05 -7.78 78.13
CA ILE A 771 1.60 -7.89 78.31
C ILE A 771 1.31 -8.54 79.67
N SER A 772 0.36 -7.99 80.42
CA SER A 772 -0.25 -8.63 81.60
C SER A 772 -1.71 -8.15 81.77
N PRO A 773 -2.57 -8.90 82.49
CA PRO A 773 -4.01 -8.93 82.19
C PRO A 773 -4.84 -7.80 82.81
N LYS A 774 -6.06 -7.65 82.28
CA LYS A 774 -7.04 -6.62 82.70
C LYS A 774 -7.61 -6.88 84.10
N SER A 775 -7.63 -5.84 84.93
CA SER A 775 -8.59 -5.64 86.03
C SER A 775 -9.38 -4.34 85.78
N GLY A 776 -10.58 -4.22 86.37
CA GLY A 776 -11.60 -3.24 85.95
C GLY A 776 -11.69 -1.93 86.75
N HIS A 777 -12.90 -1.32 86.68
CA HIS A 777 -13.28 0.05 87.07
C HIS A 777 -12.69 1.13 86.12
N ALA A 778 -13.44 2.01 85.44
CA ALA A 778 -14.81 2.55 85.54
C ALA A 778 -15.02 3.71 86.52
N THR A 779 -14.87 4.96 86.01
CA THR A 779 -15.63 6.13 86.46
C THR A 779 -15.76 7.20 85.38
N GLN A 780 -16.80 8.01 85.57
CA GLN A 780 -17.21 9.29 84.95
C GLN A 780 -16.05 10.26 84.59
N LYS A 781 -16.22 11.24 83.70
CA LYS A 781 -17.46 11.90 83.20
C LYS A 781 -17.51 11.98 81.67
#